data_AF-A0A523L455-F1
#
_entry.id   AF-A0A523L455-F1
#
_cell.length_a   1.000
_cell.length_b   1.000
_cell.length_c   1.000
_cell.angle_alpha   90.00
_cell.angle_beta   90.00
_cell.angle_gamma   90.00
#
_symmetry.space_group_name_H-M   'P 1'
#
loop_
_entity.id
_entity.type
_entity.pdbx_description
1 polymer ?
#
loop_
_entity_poly.entity_id
_entity_poly.type
_entity_poly.pdbx_seq_one_letter_code
_entity_poly.pdbx_strand_id
1 'polypeptide(L)'
;MSIRLAVSLIVSWSLVSLCAGEDLIADVQQGTNMALALAPNGETIIVDLVGQLWELPVTGGAAATLTPSDERARNPRYSPNGEFVVYQRLTEGRSDLWQLELASGVRRRLTGPPYNEREADFSPDGRSIIFASDRAGSYDLWELELASGETTRRSHAAGQASFPAVSEDRDIAFVNQRGTDWTLEVLRPDGTNIVLLKVPYPLHAPSWRPGGGVILFTAQRSPTVSDLQMILLSQEPVIKTLTRSEDVFGFRAAWLSADRYLYTADGRIWERTLANATRSPILLFAGVDVKSASHKLRMSGHAPVGTQRVQGFRAVRASSSGRYRAFTALGDLWLQDNDGSLRQLTNDVYLDIDPDFDPEENFLVFASDRAGDMDLWQLSLDTKELSRLTNEQGKSYRPTISPDGTQVAFLRTLGFGIWSESSLELLRLEPGQRVRTLAEGLTDASAPVWDHDGTAISVATTQRSANLGRPAGPGTLRIDLADGSTRWTSKNNSAGPGLAPVPGFGTPMAEPQIEWTPAESAHHYVVQVGRLFDGVRNRYRRHMDIHVTNGRITNLVTRGLAPLPEKVIDARDYTIIPGLIDIHVHQSALGGERIGRIWLAYGITTVREVNSAHGDGIERREAWASGKRLGPRLLLTSAPAELATARRSGNARPAYDVLELYAGEPERFSGPLLREAKILGLPVFSDSLFPAVRFGINGLEHIGSRTEQADGLERSLLDKTYQDVLSILTQTRTAVTPTLAAFGGFSRLAAEQRLWSDESAYTEFFQAYERSGWQAARVARERVLNLQQTVAALVRAGGRVTAGSDAPAVPYGLGLHAELALLSEAGLPNDQVLRLATADAALVLGLERDLGTLEVGKLADFVVLSGDPLRRITDSLRIEAVVKGGVWLERQQLTAKP
;
A
#
# COMPACT_ATOMS: atom_id res chain seq x y z
N MET A 1 -5.81 -30.34 -63.93
CA MET A 1 -6.90 -29.37 -63.75
C MET A 1 -7.36 -29.46 -62.31
N SER A 2 -6.93 -28.47 -61.51
CA SER A 2 -7.69 -27.73 -60.50
C SER A 2 -8.69 -28.43 -59.55
N ILE A 3 -8.56 -28.02 -58.27
CA ILE A 3 -9.59 -27.77 -57.22
C ILE A 3 -9.77 -28.93 -56.22
N ARG A 4 -9.15 -28.86 -55.03
CA ARG A 4 -9.45 -28.03 -53.82
C ARG A 4 -10.63 -28.58 -53.02
N LEU A 5 -10.34 -29.21 -51.88
CA LEU A 5 -10.99 -29.01 -50.57
C LEU A 5 -10.45 -30.05 -49.57
N ALA A 6 -9.23 -29.81 -49.10
CA ALA A 6 -8.62 -30.48 -47.94
C ALA A 6 -8.08 -29.41 -46.99
N VAL A 7 -8.90 -28.40 -46.68
CA VAL A 7 -8.67 -27.37 -45.66
C VAL A 7 -10.04 -26.93 -45.16
N SER A 8 -10.57 -27.62 -44.15
CA SER A 8 -11.65 -27.14 -43.27
C SER A 8 -12.01 -28.24 -42.27
N LEU A 9 -11.19 -28.44 -41.23
CA LEU A 9 -11.57 -29.05 -39.93
C LEU A 9 -10.39 -29.19 -38.92
N ILE A 10 -9.30 -28.42 -39.05
CA ILE A 10 -8.21 -28.33 -38.04
C ILE A 10 -7.85 -26.86 -37.70
N VAL A 11 -8.74 -25.89 -37.94
CA VAL A 11 -8.47 -24.47 -37.62
C VAL A 11 -9.43 -23.88 -36.58
N SER A 12 -10.37 -24.66 -36.02
CA SER A 12 -11.34 -24.17 -35.04
C SER A 12 -11.11 -24.60 -33.58
N TRP A 13 -9.93 -25.16 -33.24
CA TRP A 13 -9.55 -25.47 -31.85
C TRP A 13 -8.28 -24.75 -31.37
N SER A 14 -7.74 -23.81 -32.16
CA SER A 14 -6.50 -23.08 -31.81
C SER A 14 -6.66 -21.55 -31.73
N LEU A 15 -7.89 -21.04 -31.70
CA LEU A 15 -8.16 -19.59 -31.65
C LEU A 15 -9.08 -19.15 -30.49
N VAL A 16 -9.36 -20.01 -29.50
CA VAL A 16 -10.15 -19.62 -28.30
C VAL A 16 -9.37 -19.80 -26.99
N SER A 17 -8.21 -20.46 -26.97
CA SER A 17 -7.43 -20.64 -25.73
C SER A 17 -6.33 -19.59 -25.53
N LEU A 18 -6.61 -18.31 -25.84
CA LEU A 18 -5.65 -17.21 -25.68
C LEU A 18 -5.90 -16.29 -24.47
N CYS A 19 -6.88 -16.57 -23.60
CA CYS A 19 -7.31 -15.57 -22.61
C CYS A 19 -7.61 -16.03 -21.17
N ALA A 20 -7.42 -17.30 -20.79
CA ALA A 20 -7.65 -17.74 -19.42
C ALA A 20 -6.35 -18.26 -18.79
N GLY A 21 -6.05 -17.82 -17.56
CA GLY A 21 -5.10 -18.56 -16.72
C GLY A 21 -5.66 -19.96 -16.46
N GLU A 22 -4.80 -20.93 -16.18
CA GLU A 22 -5.25 -22.28 -15.84
C GLU A 22 -6.09 -22.18 -14.56
N ASP A 23 -7.28 -22.80 -14.56
CA ASP A 23 -8.07 -22.96 -13.35
C ASP A 23 -7.35 -24.00 -12.49
N LEU A 24 -7.03 -23.62 -11.25
CA LEU A 24 -6.25 -24.41 -10.30
C LEU A 24 -7.02 -24.54 -8.99
N ILE A 25 -6.76 -25.62 -8.27
CA ILE A 25 -7.28 -25.84 -6.92
C ILE A 25 -6.09 -25.74 -5.96
N ALA A 26 -6.21 -24.89 -4.95
CA ALA A 26 -5.28 -24.86 -3.82
C ALA A 26 -5.85 -25.70 -2.68
N ASP A 27 -5.13 -26.75 -2.27
CA ASP A 27 -5.53 -27.60 -1.15
C ASP A 27 -5.23 -26.92 0.19
N VAL A 28 -6.25 -26.81 1.04
CA VAL A 28 -6.18 -26.09 2.30
C VAL A 28 -6.63 -27.00 3.45
N GLN A 29 -5.76 -27.11 4.46
CA GLN A 29 -6.02 -27.83 5.72
C GLN A 29 -5.80 -26.96 6.95
N GLN A 30 -5.17 -25.79 6.77
CA GLN A 30 -5.01 -24.77 7.79
C GLN A 30 -5.41 -23.42 7.22
N GLY A 31 -6.14 -22.62 7.99
CA GLY A 31 -6.57 -21.30 7.57
C GLY A 31 -6.12 -20.19 8.50
N THR A 32 -5.89 -19.02 7.91
CA THR A 32 -5.42 -17.83 8.63
C THR A 32 -6.60 -17.03 9.13
N ASN A 33 -6.59 -16.69 10.43
CA ASN A 33 -7.58 -15.81 11.06
C ASN A 33 -9.05 -16.21 10.79
N MET A 34 -9.35 -17.50 10.98
CA MET A 34 -10.68 -18.08 10.73
C MET A 34 -11.63 -17.93 11.93
N ALA A 35 -12.87 -17.52 11.68
CA ALA A 35 -13.99 -17.63 12.60
C ALA A 35 -14.71 -18.98 12.43
N LEU A 36 -15.41 -19.45 13.47
CA LEU A 36 -16.26 -20.63 13.40
C LEU A 36 -17.64 -20.39 14.02
N ALA A 37 -18.62 -21.17 13.59
CA ALA A 37 -19.95 -21.27 14.17
C ALA A 37 -20.37 -22.74 14.27
N LEU A 38 -20.94 -23.13 15.40
CA LEU A 38 -21.48 -24.48 15.60
C LEU A 38 -23.00 -24.45 15.36
N ALA A 39 -23.51 -25.42 14.62
CA ALA A 39 -24.94 -25.60 14.43
C ALA A 39 -25.61 -26.01 15.76
N PRO A 40 -26.88 -25.61 16.03
CA PRO A 40 -27.58 -25.97 17.26
C PRO A 40 -27.71 -27.48 17.53
N ASN A 41 -27.67 -28.32 16.48
CA ASN A 41 -27.67 -29.78 16.61
C ASN A 41 -26.32 -30.35 17.11
N GLY A 42 -25.25 -29.56 17.11
CA GLY A 42 -23.90 -29.97 17.51
C GLY A 42 -23.16 -30.85 16.51
N GLU A 43 -23.70 -31.06 15.29
CA GLU A 43 -23.14 -32.00 14.31
C GLU A 43 -22.31 -31.33 13.21
N THR A 44 -22.59 -30.06 12.92
CA THR A 44 -22.00 -29.30 11.81
C THR A 44 -21.35 -28.02 12.30
N ILE A 45 -20.23 -27.64 11.68
CA ILE A 45 -19.54 -26.38 11.88
C ILE A 45 -19.57 -25.60 10.56
N ILE A 46 -19.71 -24.29 10.63
CA ILE A 46 -19.34 -23.37 9.55
C ILE A 46 -18.06 -22.65 9.95
N VAL A 47 -17.10 -22.55 9.03
CA VAL A 47 -15.93 -21.69 9.18
C VAL A 47 -15.88 -20.64 8.09
N ASP A 48 -15.36 -19.46 8.41
CA ASP A 48 -14.90 -18.56 7.37
C ASP A 48 -13.46 -18.92 6.98
N LEU A 49 -13.21 -19.05 5.67
CA LEU A 49 -11.90 -19.39 5.12
C LEU A 49 -11.78 -18.73 3.76
N VAL A 50 -10.71 -17.96 3.56
CA VAL A 50 -10.39 -17.24 2.31
C VAL A 50 -11.55 -16.41 1.75
N GLY A 51 -12.29 -15.76 2.66
CA GLY A 51 -13.44 -14.90 2.32
C GLY A 51 -14.71 -15.63 1.89
N GLN A 52 -14.83 -16.92 2.23
CA GLN A 52 -16.02 -17.75 1.99
C GLN A 52 -16.45 -18.44 3.28
N LEU A 53 -17.74 -18.75 3.39
CA LEU A 53 -18.25 -19.68 4.39
C LEU A 53 -18.16 -21.11 3.87
N TRP A 54 -17.66 -22.00 4.72
CA TRP A 54 -17.52 -23.42 4.45
C TRP A 54 -18.18 -24.23 5.55
N GLU A 55 -18.95 -25.24 5.18
CA GLU A 55 -19.53 -26.21 6.12
C GLU A 55 -18.73 -27.51 6.17
N LEU A 56 -18.62 -28.11 7.36
CA LEU A 56 -18.02 -29.42 7.57
C LEU A 56 -18.59 -30.10 8.83
N PRO A 57 -18.48 -31.44 8.95
CA PRO A 57 -18.85 -32.15 10.17
C PRO A 57 -17.99 -31.73 11.37
N VAL A 58 -18.58 -31.74 12.57
CA VAL A 58 -17.88 -31.48 13.84
C VAL A 58 -16.74 -32.49 14.10
N THR A 59 -16.84 -33.68 13.50
CA THR A 59 -15.82 -34.73 13.54
C THR A 59 -14.64 -34.48 12.60
N GLY A 60 -14.72 -33.46 11.75
CA GLY A 60 -13.74 -33.12 10.72
C GLY A 60 -13.98 -33.85 9.39
N GLY A 61 -13.38 -33.33 8.32
CA GLY A 61 -13.48 -33.90 6.98
C GLY A 61 -13.46 -32.87 5.86
N ALA A 62 -13.98 -33.29 4.71
CA ALA A 62 -14.14 -32.43 3.54
C ALA A 62 -15.12 -31.29 3.84
N ALA A 63 -14.76 -30.08 3.43
CA ALA A 63 -15.60 -28.90 3.57
C ALA A 63 -16.25 -28.52 2.24
N ALA A 64 -17.49 -28.03 2.32
CA ALA A 64 -18.25 -27.55 1.17
C ALA A 64 -18.52 -26.04 1.28
N THR A 65 -18.46 -25.33 0.16
CA THR A 65 -18.72 -23.88 0.14
C THR A 65 -20.21 -23.57 0.28
N LEU A 66 -20.54 -22.61 1.13
CA LEU A 66 -21.91 -22.07 1.30
C LEU A 66 -22.11 -20.72 0.62
N THR A 67 -21.04 -19.93 0.48
CA THR A 67 -21.08 -18.61 -0.16
C THR A 67 -20.14 -18.55 -1.35
N PRO A 68 -20.49 -17.80 -2.41
CA PRO A 68 -19.57 -17.46 -3.46
C PRO A 68 -18.30 -16.80 -2.96
N SER A 69 -17.32 -16.97 -3.82
CA SER A 69 -15.93 -16.66 -3.56
C SER A 69 -15.69 -15.15 -3.38
N ASP A 70 -16.36 -14.32 -4.17
CA ASP A 70 -16.25 -12.85 -4.20
C ASP A 70 -17.03 -12.15 -3.08
N GLU A 71 -17.71 -12.92 -2.21
CA GLU A 71 -18.55 -12.35 -1.18
C GLU A 71 -17.74 -11.74 -0.01
N ARG A 72 -16.50 -12.21 0.24
CA ARG A 72 -15.72 -11.86 1.44
C ARG A 72 -16.55 -12.05 2.72
N ALA A 73 -17.24 -13.20 2.81
CA ALA A 73 -18.08 -13.55 3.94
C ALA A 73 -17.23 -13.91 5.16
N ARG A 74 -17.59 -13.36 6.33
CA ARG A 74 -16.84 -13.50 7.59
C ARG A 74 -17.75 -13.62 8.81
N ASN A 75 -17.19 -14.16 9.89
CA ASN A 75 -17.77 -14.21 11.24
C ASN A 75 -19.23 -14.72 11.26
N PRO A 76 -19.47 -15.96 10.78
CA PRO A 76 -20.81 -16.52 10.68
C PRO A 76 -21.39 -16.83 12.06
N ARG A 77 -22.73 -16.81 12.19
CA ARG A 77 -23.47 -17.30 13.36
C ARG A 77 -24.79 -17.95 12.95
N TYR A 78 -25.07 -19.12 13.51
CA TYR A 78 -26.34 -19.81 13.31
C TYR A 78 -27.47 -19.14 14.07
N SER A 79 -28.67 -19.14 13.47
CA SER A 79 -29.90 -18.90 14.20
C SER A 79 -30.17 -20.03 15.20
N PRO A 80 -30.92 -19.78 16.30
CA PRO A 80 -31.21 -20.81 17.29
C PRO A 80 -31.94 -22.04 16.74
N ASN A 81 -32.73 -21.87 15.68
CA ASN A 81 -33.43 -22.97 14.99
C ASN A 81 -32.56 -23.69 13.95
N GLY A 82 -31.36 -23.19 13.65
CA GLY A 82 -30.43 -23.80 12.70
C GLY A 82 -30.80 -23.62 11.22
N GLU A 83 -31.83 -22.83 10.89
CA GLU A 83 -32.28 -22.63 9.50
C GLU A 83 -31.52 -21.52 8.76
N PHE A 84 -30.96 -20.57 9.51
CA PHE A 84 -30.31 -19.38 8.96
C PHE A 84 -28.90 -19.18 9.54
N VAL A 85 -28.07 -18.47 8.78
CA VAL A 85 -26.77 -17.98 9.22
C VAL A 85 -26.70 -16.48 8.98
N VAL A 86 -26.37 -15.69 10.01
CA VAL A 86 -25.97 -14.29 9.85
C VAL A 86 -24.45 -14.22 9.69
N TYR A 87 -23.97 -13.37 8.79
CA TYR A 87 -22.55 -13.18 8.54
C TYR A 87 -22.25 -11.75 8.10
N GLN A 88 -20.99 -11.36 8.23
CA GLN A 88 -20.46 -10.09 7.75
C GLN A 88 -20.01 -10.22 6.30
N ARG A 89 -20.31 -9.19 5.50
CA ARG A 89 -19.80 -9.07 4.13
C ARG A 89 -18.92 -7.84 4.01
N LEU A 90 -17.62 -8.02 3.77
CA LEU A 90 -16.66 -6.91 3.69
C LEU A 90 -16.61 -6.32 2.27
N THR A 91 -16.96 -5.05 2.14
CA THR A 91 -17.00 -4.27 0.89
C THR A 91 -16.37 -2.89 1.15
N GLU A 92 -15.32 -2.50 0.43
CA GLU A 92 -14.68 -1.17 0.55
C GLU A 92 -14.19 -0.80 1.98
N GLY A 93 -13.69 -1.76 2.77
CA GLY A 93 -13.30 -1.50 4.16
C GLY A 93 -14.48 -1.24 5.11
N ARG A 94 -15.71 -1.48 4.66
CA ARG A 94 -16.95 -1.46 5.44
C ARG A 94 -17.60 -2.84 5.40
N SER A 95 -18.25 -3.22 6.49
CA SER A 95 -19.01 -4.46 6.59
C SER A 95 -20.49 -4.15 6.67
N ASP A 96 -21.28 -5.00 6.02
CA ASP A 96 -22.72 -5.09 6.22
C ASP A 96 -23.09 -6.49 6.70
N LEU A 97 -24.29 -6.62 7.28
CA LEU A 97 -24.80 -7.90 7.73
C LEU A 97 -25.72 -8.53 6.68
N TRP A 98 -25.50 -9.81 6.45
CA TRP A 98 -26.25 -10.65 5.52
C TRP A 98 -26.76 -11.89 6.24
N GLN A 99 -27.88 -12.41 5.74
CA GLN A 99 -28.49 -13.65 6.19
C GLN A 99 -28.49 -14.65 5.04
N LEU A 100 -28.03 -15.86 5.31
CA LEU A 100 -28.10 -17.03 4.43
C LEU A 100 -29.17 -17.98 4.96
N GLU A 101 -30.14 -18.34 4.12
CA GLU A 101 -31.06 -19.46 4.36
C GLU A 101 -30.40 -20.75 3.87
N LEU A 102 -30.14 -21.70 4.78
CA LEU A 102 -29.32 -22.87 4.47
C LEU A 102 -29.99 -23.85 3.50
N ALA A 103 -31.31 -24.00 3.60
CA ALA A 103 -32.06 -24.94 2.76
C ALA A 103 -32.11 -24.52 1.28
N SER A 104 -32.15 -23.21 1.01
CA SER A 104 -32.33 -22.66 -0.33
C SER A 104 -31.06 -22.04 -0.92
N GLY A 105 -30.08 -21.68 -0.08
CA GLY A 105 -28.91 -20.88 -0.46
C GLY A 105 -29.23 -19.40 -0.71
N VAL A 106 -30.45 -18.96 -0.43
CA VAL A 106 -30.87 -17.56 -0.62
C VAL A 106 -30.16 -16.67 0.39
N ARG A 107 -29.57 -15.58 -0.14
CA ARG A 107 -28.86 -14.57 0.66
C ARG A 107 -29.63 -13.27 0.64
N ARG A 108 -29.95 -12.76 1.83
CA ARG A 108 -30.66 -11.50 2.05
C ARG A 108 -29.75 -10.54 2.80
N ARG A 109 -29.59 -9.33 2.25
CA ARG A 109 -28.95 -8.23 2.98
C ARG A 109 -29.85 -7.75 4.10
N LEU A 110 -29.33 -7.69 5.32
CA LEU A 110 -30.06 -7.17 6.49
C LEU A 110 -29.81 -5.69 6.68
N THR A 111 -28.61 -5.21 6.36
CA THR A 111 -28.18 -3.84 6.66
C THR A 111 -27.29 -3.24 5.56
N GLY A 112 -27.07 -1.93 5.55
CA GLY A 112 -26.41 -1.23 4.44
C GLY A 112 -25.77 0.13 4.78
N PRO A 113 -25.13 0.79 3.80
CA PRO A 113 -24.40 2.04 3.98
C PRO A 113 -25.31 3.16 4.52
N PRO A 114 -24.73 4.16 5.21
CA PRO A 114 -23.30 4.50 5.21
C PRO A 114 -22.47 3.85 6.34
N TYR A 115 -23.10 3.11 7.24
CA TYR A 115 -22.50 2.62 8.49
C TYR A 115 -21.67 1.35 8.29
N ASN A 116 -20.77 1.06 9.23
CA ASN A 116 -19.99 -0.17 9.28
C ASN A 116 -20.53 -1.09 10.38
N GLU A 117 -21.00 -2.27 10.01
CA GLU A 117 -21.78 -3.14 10.87
C GLU A 117 -21.19 -4.55 10.99
N ARG A 118 -20.99 -5.01 12.23
CA ARG A 118 -20.06 -6.12 12.53
C ARG A 118 -20.54 -7.03 13.65
N GLU A 119 -19.99 -8.24 13.66
CA GLU A 119 -19.99 -9.18 14.79
C GLU A 119 -21.38 -9.53 15.35
N ALA A 120 -22.35 -9.77 14.47
CA ALA A 120 -23.72 -10.04 14.87
C ALA A 120 -23.90 -11.33 15.68
N ASP A 121 -24.93 -11.35 16.54
CA ASP A 121 -25.41 -12.52 17.26
C ASP A 121 -26.94 -12.54 17.29
N PHE A 122 -27.55 -13.71 17.29
CA PHE A 122 -29.00 -13.84 17.36
C PHE A 122 -29.51 -13.69 18.79
N SER A 123 -30.72 -13.16 18.93
CA SER A 123 -31.50 -13.34 20.15
C SER A 123 -31.82 -14.83 20.39
N PRO A 124 -32.05 -15.27 21.64
CA PRO A 124 -32.36 -16.67 21.93
C PRO A 124 -33.62 -17.19 21.25
N ASP A 125 -34.57 -16.30 20.94
CA ASP A 125 -35.81 -16.62 20.21
C ASP A 125 -35.67 -16.50 18.68
N GLY A 126 -34.50 -16.08 18.18
CA GLY A 126 -34.21 -15.91 16.76
C GLY A 126 -34.95 -14.76 16.05
N ARG A 127 -35.67 -13.90 16.80
CA ARG A 127 -36.47 -12.81 16.22
C ARG A 127 -35.67 -11.54 15.91
N SER A 128 -34.54 -11.35 16.57
CA SER A 128 -33.67 -10.20 16.38
C SER A 128 -32.20 -10.61 16.30
N ILE A 129 -31.38 -9.69 15.81
CA ILE A 129 -29.91 -9.78 15.90
C ILE A 129 -29.36 -8.57 16.64
N ILE A 130 -28.33 -8.79 17.44
CA ILE A 130 -27.55 -7.74 18.10
C ILE A 130 -26.17 -7.66 17.43
N PHE A 131 -25.70 -6.46 17.14
CA PHE A 131 -24.47 -6.23 16.38
C PHE A 131 -23.80 -4.90 16.76
N ALA A 132 -22.54 -4.73 16.41
CA ALA A 132 -21.81 -3.48 16.59
C ALA A 132 -21.97 -2.57 15.36
N SER A 133 -22.28 -1.30 15.56
CA SER A 133 -22.45 -0.32 14.48
C SER A 133 -21.97 1.07 14.87
N ASP A 134 -21.28 1.75 13.95
CA ASP A 134 -20.72 3.09 14.13
C ASP A 134 -21.72 4.25 13.88
N ARG A 135 -23.01 3.92 13.70
CA ARG A 135 -24.03 4.91 13.34
C ARG A 135 -24.27 6.04 14.34
N ALA A 136 -23.81 5.88 15.58
CA ALA A 136 -23.86 6.92 16.61
C ALA A 136 -22.61 7.83 16.62
N GLY A 137 -21.71 7.67 15.65
CA GLY A 137 -20.39 8.28 15.60
C GLY A 137 -19.32 7.31 16.11
N SER A 138 -19.57 6.61 17.22
CA SER A 138 -18.75 5.51 17.74
C SER A 138 -19.44 4.16 17.56
N TYR A 139 -18.69 3.06 17.70
CA TYR A 139 -19.28 1.73 17.78
C TYR A 139 -20.11 1.58 19.06
N ASP A 140 -21.39 1.32 18.85
CA ASP A 140 -22.36 0.93 19.87
C ASP A 140 -23.02 -0.38 19.48
N LEU A 141 -23.68 -1.03 20.44
CA LEU A 141 -24.52 -2.19 20.22
C LEU A 141 -25.90 -1.75 19.75
N TRP A 142 -26.36 -2.37 18.67
CA TRP A 142 -27.67 -2.17 18.07
C TRP A 142 -28.39 -3.50 17.95
N GLU A 143 -29.70 -3.47 18.08
CA GLU A 143 -30.58 -4.62 17.89
C GLU A 143 -31.52 -4.37 16.71
N LEU A 144 -31.54 -5.29 15.74
CA LEU A 144 -32.41 -5.28 14.58
C LEU A 144 -33.47 -6.38 14.74
N GLU A 145 -34.74 -6.00 14.76
CA GLU A 145 -35.86 -6.93 14.70
C GLU A 145 -36.11 -7.37 13.25
N LEU A 146 -36.08 -8.67 12.98
CA LEU A 146 -35.94 -9.20 11.62
C LEU A 146 -37.23 -9.14 10.78
N ALA A 147 -38.40 -9.08 11.43
CA ALA A 147 -39.69 -9.09 10.73
C ALA A 147 -40.10 -7.69 10.26
N SER A 148 -39.96 -6.69 11.11
CA SER A 148 -40.28 -5.28 10.88
C SER A 148 -39.12 -4.48 10.29
N GLY A 149 -37.87 -4.89 10.57
CA GLY A 149 -36.67 -4.11 10.24
C GLY A 149 -36.38 -2.96 11.20
N GLU A 150 -37.11 -2.84 12.31
CA GLU A 150 -36.86 -1.82 13.32
C GLU A 150 -35.48 -2.03 13.97
N THR A 151 -34.70 -0.95 14.08
CA THR A 151 -33.39 -1.00 14.75
C THR A 151 -33.34 -0.09 15.97
N THR A 152 -32.90 -0.62 17.11
CA THR A 152 -32.80 0.10 18.37
C THR A 152 -31.37 0.10 18.92
N ARG A 153 -30.94 1.20 19.53
CA ARG A 153 -29.63 1.29 20.20
C ARG A 153 -29.73 0.65 21.58
N ARG A 154 -28.77 -0.21 21.93
CA ARG A 154 -28.74 -0.92 23.22
C ARG A 154 -27.66 -0.40 24.16
N SER A 155 -26.48 -0.03 23.65
CA SER A 155 -25.43 0.59 24.46
C SER A 155 -25.41 2.11 24.28
N HIS A 156 -25.14 2.83 25.37
CA HIS A 156 -25.01 4.30 25.36
C HIS A 156 -23.71 4.81 26.00
N ALA A 157 -22.90 3.90 26.55
CA ALA A 157 -21.67 4.25 27.24
C ALA A 157 -20.58 4.68 26.24
N ALA A 158 -19.76 5.66 26.62
CA ALA A 158 -18.63 6.08 25.81
C ALA A 158 -17.67 4.91 25.53
N GLY A 159 -17.06 4.89 24.35
CA GLY A 159 -16.08 3.89 23.92
C GLY A 159 -16.39 3.33 22.53
N GLN A 160 -15.85 2.15 22.23
CA GLN A 160 -16.07 1.40 20.98
C GLN A 160 -16.56 -0.02 21.34
N ALA A 161 -17.88 -0.17 21.52
CA ALA A 161 -18.50 -1.44 21.87
C ALA A 161 -18.50 -2.42 20.68
N SER A 162 -18.02 -3.65 20.90
CA SER A 162 -17.85 -4.67 19.86
C SER A 162 -18.04 -6.09 20.40
N PHE A 163 -18.14 -7.05 19.48
CA PHE A 163 -18.33 -8.48 19.70
C PHE A 163 -19.47 -8.83 20.68
N PRO A 164 -20.71 -8.38 20.46
CA PRO A 164 -21.81 -8.70 21.35
C PRO A 164 -22.15 -10.19 21.34
N ALA A 165 -22.40 -10.74 22.52
CA ALA A 165 -22.74 -12.14 22.77
C ALA A 165 -24.00 -12.24 23.62
N VAL A 166 -25.05 -12.85 23.10
CA VAL A 166 -26.35 -12.93 23.80
C VAL A 166 -26.48 -14.26 24.54
N SER A 167 -26.84 -14.20 25.83
CA SER A 167 -27.12 -15.38 26.65
C SER A 167 -28.57 -15.85 26.49
N GLU A 168 -28.90 -17.05 26.97
CA GLU A 168 -30.28 -17.57 27.02
C GLU A 168 -31.23 -16.65 27.80
N ASP A 169 -30.72 -15.95 28.82
CA ASP A 169 -31.45 -14.98 29.64
C ASP A 169 -31.50 -13.56 29.01
N ARG A 170 -30.97 -13.40 27.79
CA ARG A 170 -30.87 -12.12 27.04
C ARG A 170 -29.88 -11.10 27.63
N ASP A 171 -28.97 -11.53 28.50
CA ASP A 171 -27.81 -10.72 28.88
C ASP A 171 -26.84 -10.62 27.70
N ILE A 172 -26.29 -9.43 27.45
CA ILE A 172 -25.38 -9.17 26.34
C ILE A 172 -23.97 -8.94 26.89
N ALA A 173 -23.08 -9.90 26.69
CA ALA A 173 -21.65 -9.72 26.96
C ALA A 173 -20.97 -9.06 25.75
N PHE A 174 -20.11 -8.09 25.96
CA PHE A 174 -19.42 -7.38 24.87
C PHE A 174 -18.10 -6.80 25.35
N VAL A 175 -17.24 -6.42 24.41
CA VAL A 175 -16.00 -5.71 24.72
C VAL A 175 -16.13 -4.24 24.38
N ASN A 176 -15.48 -3.37 25.15
CA ASN A 176 -15.55 -1.93 24.91
C ASN A 176 -14.16 -1.29 25.06
N GLN A 177 -13.68 -0.64 24.00
CA GLN A 177 -12.40 0.07 24.02
C GLN A 177 -12.59 1.54 24.40
N ARG A 178 -11.81 2.01 25.37
CA ARG A 178 -11.73 3.41 25.81
C ARG A 178 -10.27 3.85 25.87
N GLY A 179 -9.79 4.53 24.83
CA GLY A 179 -8.37 4.84 24.68
C GLY A 179 -7.54 3.56 24.57
N THR A 180 -6.60 3.36 25.49
CA THR A 180 -5.79 2.14 25.60
C THR A 180 -6.45 1.04 26.44
N ASP A 181 -7.50 1.38 27.21
CA ASP A 181 -8.17 0.43 28.07
C ASP A 181 -9.24 -0.35 27.31
N TRP A 182 -9.35 -1.63 27.61
CA TRP A 182 -10.38 -2.54 27.12
C TRP A 182 -11.15 -3.13 28.29
N THR A 183 -12.47 -3.20 28.15
CA THR A 183 -13.34 -3.79 29.16
C THR A 183 -14.15 -4.95 28.57
N LEU A 184 -14.40 -5.98 29.39
CA LEU A 184 -15.46 -6.96 29.16
C LEU A 184 -16.66 -6.53 30.01
N GLU A 185 -17.80 -6.33 29.37
CA GLU A 185 -19.01 -5.78 29.98
C GLU A 185 -20.21 -6.70 29.74
N VAL A 186 -21.20 -6.63 30.63
CA VAL A 186 -22.50 -7.31 30.49
C VAL A 186 -23.61 -6.30 30.63
N LEU A 187 -24.40 -6.14 29.57
CA LEU A 187 -25.62 -5.34 29.53
C LEU A 187 -26.83 -6.25 29.75
N ARG A 188 -27.57 -6.01 30.82
CA ARG A 188 -28.81 -6.72 31.15
C ARG A 188 -30.01 -6.17 30.37
N PRO A 189 -31.09 -6.96 30.22
CA PRO A 189 -32.33 -6.50 29.57
C PRO A 189 -32.96 -5.24 30.18
N ASP A 190 -32.75 -5.00 31.48
CA ASP A 190 -33.24 -3.81 32.20
C ASP A 190 -32.41 -2.54 31.94
N GLY A 191 -31.34 -2.64 31.14
CA GLY A 191 -30.43 -1.54 30.83
C GLY A 191 -29.24 -1.42 31.77
N THR A 192 -29.16 -2.25 32.82
CA THR A 192 -28.01 -2.27 33.74
C THR A 192 -26.76 -2.76 33.02
N ASN A 193 -25.68 -1.97 33.02
CA ASN A 193 -24.40 -2.35 32.46
C ASN A 193 -23.35 -2.61 33.55
N ILE A 194 -22.69 -3.77 33.49
CA ILE A 194 -21.72 -4.24 34.49
C ILE A 194 -20.36 -4.44 33.82
N VAL A 195 -19.32 -3.79 34.34
CA VAL A 195 -17.94 -4.03 33.92
C VAL A 195 -17.38 -5.22 34.70
N LEU A 196 -17.07 -6.31 34.01
CA LEU A 196 -16.52 -7.53 34.60
C LEU A 196 -14.99 -7.53 34.67
N LEU A 197 -14.34 -6.94 33.67
CA LEU A 197 -12.89 -6.89 33.54
C LEU A 197 -12.47 -5.59 32.88
N LYS A 198 -11.34 -5.02 33.32
CA LYS A 198 -10.66 -3.88 32.69
C LYS A 198 -9.17 -4.18 32.54
N VAL A 199 -8.62 -4.05 31.35
CA VAL A 199 -7.23 -4.40 31.01
C VAL A 199 -6.63 -3.42 29.99
N PRO A 200 -5.30 -3.25 29.92
CA PRO A 200 -4.64 -2.34 28.98
C PRO A 200 -4.28 -3.03 27.64
N TYR A 201 -5.05 -4.03 27.21
CA TYR A 201 -4.78 -4.82 26.01
C TYR A 201 -6.07 -5.33 25.36
N PRO A 202 -6.08 -5.61 24.04
CA PRO A 202 -7.30 -6.00 23.34
C PRO A 202 -7.97 -7.26 23.88
N LEU A 203 -9.30 -7.20 23.96
CA LEU A 203 -10.20 -8.31 24.28
C LEU A 203 -11.12 -8.54 23.08
N HIS A 204 -11.47 -9.79 22.80
CA HIS A 204 -12.30 -10.14 21.64
C HIS A 204 -13.31 -11.25 21.95
N ALA A 205 -14.42 -11.21 21.21
CA ALA A 205 -15.34 -12.33 20.99
C ALA A 205 -15.76 -13.12 22.25
N PRO A 206 -16.44 -12.48 23.22
CA PRO A 206 -17.02 -13.19 24.34
C PRO A 206 -17.99 -14.30 23.89
N SER A 207 -18.07 -15.39 24.66
CA SER A 207 -18.95 -16.53 24.40
C SER A 207 -19.53 -17.09 25.70
N TRP A 208 -20.85 -17.06 25.81
CA TRP A 208 -21.55 -17.60 26.98
C TRP A 208 -21.52 -19.12 26.99
N ARG A 209 -21.19 -19.68 28.14
CA ARG A 209 -21.43 -21.10 28.42
C ARG A 209 -22.94 -21.37 28.38
N PRO A 210 -23.39 -22.50 27.80
CA PRO A 210 -24.78 -22.97 27.93
C PRO A 210 -25.19 -23.03 29.41
N GLY A 211 -26.36 -22.50 29.73
CA GLY A 211 -26.82 -22.34 31.12
C GLY A 211 -26.12 -21.25 31.96
N GLY A 212 -25.25 -20.43 31.35
CA GLY A 212 -24.66 -19.24 31.96
C GLY A 212 -23.48 -19.49 32.92
N GLY A 213 -23.15 -18.46 33.71
CA GLY A 213 -22.14 -18.50 34.77
C GLY A 213 -20.67 -18.44 34.34
N VAL A 214 -20.33 -18.71 33.07
CA VAL A 214 -18.96 -18.57 32.54
C VAL A 214 -19.00 -17.90 31.17
N ILE A 215 -18.05 -17.00 30.93
CA ILE A 215 -17.81 -16.40 29.61
C ILE A 215 -16.38 -16.73 29.17
N LEU A 216 -16.22 -17.29 27.96
CA LEU A 216 -14.92 -17.38 27.27
C LEU A 216 -14.67 -16.11 26.48
N PHE A 217 -13.41 -15.69 26.34
CA PHE A 217 -13.02 -14.55 25.50
C PHE A 217 -11.55 -14.66 25.09
N THR A 218 -11.17 -14.04 23.99
CA THR A 218 -9.78 -13.96 23.54
C THR A 218 -9.11 -12.70 24.10
N ALA A 219 -7.86 -12.81 24.54
CA ALA A 219 -7.07 -11.72 25.09
C ALA A 219 -5.71 -11.61 24.40
N GLN A 220 -5.48 -10.51 23.67
CA GLN A 220 -4.20 -10.21 23.03
C GLN A 220 -3.28 -9.48 24.03
N ARG A 221 -2.76 -10.20 25.01
CA ARG A 221 -2.03 -9.62 26.17
C ARG A 221 -0.73 -8.90 25.80
N SER A 222 -0.18 -9.20 24.62
CA SER A 222 0.95 -8.49 24.03
C SER A 222 0.94 -8.72 22.51
N PRO A 223 1.79 -8.01 21.74
CA PRO A 223 1.93 -8.24 20.29
C PRO A 223 2.33 -9.67 19.89
N THR A 224 2.64 -10.54 20.84
CA THR A 224 3.17 -11.90 20.62
C THR A 224 2.37 -12.98 21.34
N VAL A 225 1.31 -12.58 22.04
CA VAL A 225 0.52 -13.47 22.88
C VAL A 225 -0.97 -13.19 22.65
N SER A 226 -1.67 -14.18 22.11
CA SER A 226 -3.12 -14.19 21.96
C SER A 226 -3.67 -15.46 22.61
N ASP A 227 -4.34 -15.31 23.76
CA ASP A 227 -4.81 -16.44 24.56
C ASP A 227 -6.33 -16.50 24.64
N LEU A 228 -6.89 -17.70 24.77
CA LEU A 228 -8.26 -17.91 25.20
C LEU A 228 -8.29 -17.89 26.73
N GLN A 229 -9.16 -17.04 27.29
CA GLN A 229 -9.40 -16.93 28.73
C GLN A 229 -10.86 -17.24 29.04
N MET A 230 -11.13 -17.55 30.32
CA MET A 230 -12.47 -17.61 30.87
C MET A 230 -12.60 -16.67 32.06
N ILE A 231 -13.81 -16.18 32.28
CA ILE A 231 -14.23 -15.52 33.52
C ILE A 231 -15.41 -16.29 34.12
N LEU A 232 -15.27 -16.71 35.38
CA LEU A 232 -16.35 -17.27 36.18
C LEU A 232 -17.12 -16.12 36.82
N LEU A 233 -18.44 -16.09 36.60
CA LEU A 233 -19.32 -15.08 37.16
C LEU A 233 -19.69 -15.47 38.59
N SER A 234 -19.10 -14.75 39.54
CA SER A 234 -19.35 -14.84 40.98
C SER A 234 -19.33 -13.43 41.57
N GLN A 235 -19.60 -13.29 42.88
CA GLN A 235 -19.50 -11.98 43.55
C GLN A 235 -18.12 -11.33 43.35
N GLU A 236 -17.06 -12.15 43.34
CA GLU A 236 -15.73 -11.78 42.87
C GLU A 236 -15.40 -12.61 41.63
N PRO A 237 -15.35 -12.02 40.42
CA PRO A 237 -15.08 -12.77 39.21
C PRO A 237 -13.67 -13.38 39.19
N VAL A 238 -13.56 -14.65 38.79
CA VAL A 238 -12.28 -15.36 38.70
C VAL A 238 -11.89 -15.56 37.23
N ILE A 239 -10.68 -15.14 36.87
CA ILE A 239 -10.15 -15.27 35.50
C ILE A 239 -9.12 -16.40 35.42
N LYS A 240 -9.24 -17.25 34.40
CA LYS A 240 -8.29 -18.32 34.11
C LYS A 240 -7.88 -18.26 32.64
N THR A 241 -6.58 -18.37 32.37
CA THR A 241 -6.07 -18.55 31.00
C THR A 241 -6.12 -20.02 30.63
N LEU A 242 -6.73 -20.34 29.49
CA LEU A 242 -6.99 -21.70 29.04
C LEU A 242 -5.97 -22.21 28.02
N THR A 243 -5.29 -21.30 27.31
CA THR A 243 -4.27 -21.60 26.29
C THR A 243 -2.88 -21.17 26.75
N ARG A 244 -1.83 -21.72 26.12
CA ARG A 244 -0.45 -21.27 26.34
C ARG A 244 0.33 -21.35 25.03
N SER A 245 0.91 -20.23 24.62
CA SER A 245 1.76 -20.15 23.41
C SER A 245 1.03 -20.52 22.11
N GLU A 246 -0.29 -20.38 22.09
CA GLU A 246 -1.13 -20.57 20.91
C GLU A 246 -1.35 -19.19 20.26
N ASP A 247 -1.51 -19.16 18.94
CA ASP A 247 -2.02 -18.00 18.20
C ASP A 247 -3.54 -18.12 18.10
N VAL A 248 -4.25 -17.82 19.20
CA VAL A 248 -5.71 -17.88 19.24
C VAL A 248 -6.28 -16.74 18.41
N PHE A 249 -7.13 -17.06 17.44
CA PHE A 249 -7.74 -16.04 16.60
C PHE A 249 -8.80 -15.25 17.38
N GLY A 250 -9.03 -14.00 16.99
CA GLY A 250 -9.91 -13.05 17.69
C GLY A 250 -11.41 -13.34 17.57
N PHE A 251 -11.81 -14.60 17.36
CA PHE A 251 -13.17 -15.02 17.09
C PHE A 251 -13.74 -15.91 18.19
N ARG A 252 -15.05 -16.08 18.13
CA ARG A 252 -15.81 -16.70 19.22
C ARG A 252 -15.53 -18.19 19.33
N ALA A 253 -15.30 -18.67 20.55
CA ALA A 253 -15.32 -20.10 20.84
C ALA A 253 -16.78 -20.63 20.88
N ALA A 254 -17.04 -21.79 20.28
CA ALA A 254 -18.37 -22.40 20.27
C ALA A 254 -18.46 -23.56 21.27
N TRP A 255 -19.51 -23.60 22.08
CA TRP A 255 -19.68 -24.63 23.10
C TRP A 255 -20.39 -25.87 22.54
N LEU A 256 -19.76 -27.03 22.67
CA LEU A 256 -20.37 -28.34 22.38
C LEU A 256 -21.21 -28.85 23.56
N SER A 257 -20.83 -28.44 24.77
CA SER A 257 -21.52 -28.73 26.01
C SER A 257 -21.13 -27.71 27.08
N ALA A 258 -21.60 -27.89 28.31
CA ALA A 258 -21.17 -27.05 29.43
C ALA A 258 -19.67 -27.19 29.77
N ASP A 259 -18.93 -28.18 29.25
CA ASP A 259 -17.49 -28.33 29.54
C ASP A 259 -16.62 -28.38 28.29
N ARG A 260 -17.18 -28.77 27.13
CA ARG A 260 -16.45 -28.91 25.87
C ARG A 260 -16.72 -27.73 24.95
N TYR A 261 -15.68 -27.23 24.29
CA TYR A 261 -15.77 -26.11 23.36
C TYR A 261 -14.77 -26.25 22.20
N LEU A 262 -15.13 -25.60 21.10
CA LEU A 262 -14.34 -25.44 19.88
C LEU A 262 -13.80 -24.02 19.79
N TYR A 263 -12.60 -23.87 19.26
CA TYR A 263 -11.99 -22.57 18.99
C TYR A 263 -10.99 -22.68 17.84
N THR A 264 -10.62 -21.54 17.24
CA THR A 264 -9.62 -21.49 16.17
C THR A 264 -8.30 -20.92 16.69
N ALA A 265 -7.20 -21.62 16.38
CA ALA A 265 -5.85 -21.20 16.74
C ALA A 265 -4.79 -21.93 15.89
N ASP A 266 -3.61 -21.35 15.71
CA ASP A 266 -2.48 -22.00 15.02
C ASP A 266 -2.84 -22.61 13.65
N GLY A 267 -3.70 -21.91 12.92
CA GLY A 267 -4.18 -22.32 11.61
C GLY A 267 -5.27 -23.40 11.62
N ARG A 268 -5.73 -23.87 12.78
CA ARG A 268 -6.62 -25.05 12.89
C ARG A 268 -7.83 -24.77 13.77
N ILE A 269 -8.77 -25.71 13.70
CA ILE A 269 -9.90 -25.82 14.63
C ILE A 269 -9.51 -26.82 15.73
N TRP A 270 -9.73 -26.44 16.98
CA TRP A 270 -9.37 -27.22 18.14
C TRP A 270 -10.57 -27.44 19.04
N GLU A 271 -10.66 -28.64 19.60
CA GLU A 271 -11.55 -28.97 20.70
C GLU A 271 -10.77 -29.03 22.02
N ARG A 272 -11.36 -28.49 23.09
CA ARG A 272 -10.83 -28.58 24.46
C ARG A 272 -11.96 -28.66 25.50
N THR A 273 -11.61 -29.08 26.71
CA THR A 273 -12.48 -29.04 27.91
C THR A 273 -12.00 -28.01 28.93
N LEU A 274 -12.84 -27.48 29.82
CA LEU A 274 -12.38 -26.52 30.85
C LEU A 274 -11.41 -27.15 31.87
N ALA A 275 -11.56 -28.46 32.11
CA ALA A 275 -10.74 -29.21 33.07
C ALA A 275 -9.36 -29.60 32.54
N ASN A 276 -9.22 -29.88 31.25
CA ASN A 276 -7.99 -30.39 30.62
C ASN A 276 -7.34 -29.35 29.69
N ALA A 277 -6.03 -29.16 29.82
CA ALA A 277 -5.25 -28.30 28.94
C ALA A 277 -4.96 -28.92 27.56
N THR A 278 -5.12 -30.24 27.41
CA THR A 278 -4.92 -30.94 26.15
C THR A 278 -6.00 -30.54 25.14
N ARG A 279 -5.61 -30.32 23.87
CA ARG A 279 -6.53 -30.01 22.76
C ARG A 279 -6.49 -31.12 21.70
N SER A 280 -7.60 -31.32 21.01
CA SER A 280 -7.74 -32.27 19.90
C SER A 280 -8.06 -31.52 18.60
N PRO A 281 -7.43 -31.83 17.45
CA PRO A 281 -7.71 -31.13 16.21
C PRO A 281 -9.02 -31.60 15.58
N ILE A 282 -9.79 -30.67 15.02
CA ILE A 282 -10.84 -30.99 14.03
C ILE A 282 -10.23 -30.75 12.65
N LEU A 283 -10.15 -31.82 11.84
CA LEU A 283 -9.50 -31.75 10.54
C LEU A 283 -10.41 -31.06 9.52
N LEU A 284 -9.83 -30.14 8.74
CA LEU A 284 -10.47 -29.41 7.67
C LEU A 284 -9.77 -29.78 6.36
N PHE A 285 -10.54 -30.05 5.31
CA PHE A 285 -10.01 -30.22 3.95
C PHE A 285 -10.87 -29.41 2.97
N ALA A 286 -10.31 -28.34 2.43
CA ALA A 286 -10.98 -27.46 1.47
C ALA A 286 -10.14 -27.33 0.19
N GLY A 287 -10.80 -27.34 -0.97
CA GLY A 287 -10.19 -27.05 -2.26
C GLY A 287 -10.60 -25.66 -2.74
N VAL A 288 -9.68 -24.70 -2.74
CA VAL A 288 -9.97 -23.31 -3.11
C VAL A 288 -9.68 -23.09 -4.59
N ASP A 289 -10.71 -22.69 -5.35
CA ASP A 289 -10.54 -22.30 -6.74
C ASP A 289 -9.73 -21.00 -6.87
N VAL A 290 -8.64 -21.08 -7.64
CA VAL A 290 -7.72 -19.97 -7.91
C VAL A 290 -7.31 -19.98 -9.38
N LYS A 291 -6.74 -18.86 -9.85
CA LYS A 291 -6.25 -18.73 -11.22
C LYS A 291 -4.78 -18.40 -11.23
N SER A 292 -4.03 -19.07 -12.12
CA SER A 292 -2.61 -18.76 -12.32
C SER A 292 -2.40 -17.32 -12.80
N ALA A 293 -1.34 -16.66 -12.33
CA ALA A 293 -0.87 -15.42 -12.91
C ALA A 293 -0.46 -15.60 -14.39
N SER A 294 -0.72 -14.62 -15.25
CA SER A 294 -0.26 -14.68 -16.65
C SER A 294 1.27 -14.65 -16.71
N HIS A 295 1.88 -15.65 -17.36
CA HIS A 295 3.34 -15.81 -17.43
C HIS A 295 4.00 -15.16 -18.65
N LYS A 296 3.23 -14.61 -19.59
CA LYS A 296 3.77 -13.95 -20.80
C LYS A 296 3.55 -12.45 -20.72
N LEU A 297 4.06 -11.84 -19.66
CA LEU A 297 4.14 -10.38 -19.61
C LEU A 297 5.24 -9.91 -20.56
N ARG A 298 5.01 -8.78 -21.21
CA ARG A 298 6.03 -8.10 -21.99
C ARG A 298 5.79 -6.60 -21.86
N MET A 299 6.47 -5.99 -20.90
CA MET A 299 6.41 -4.55 -20.73
C MET A 299 7.20 -3.86 -21.85
N SER A 300 6.48 -3.24 -22.78
CA SER A 300 7.08 -2.34 -23.78
C SER A 300 7.15 -0.90 -23.25
N GLY A 301 7.83 0.01 -23.95
CA GLY A 301 7.76 1.47 -23.69
C GLY A 301 8.45 2.00 -22.43
N HIS A 302 8.94 1.13 -21.54
CA HIS A 302 9.65 1.51 -20.31
C HIS A 302 11.00 2.25 -20.55
N ALA A 303 11.49 2.22 -21.79
CA ALA A 303 12.66 2.95 -22.27
C ALA A 303 12.27 3.68 -23.57
N PRO A 304 11.82 4.94 -23.50
CA PRO A 304 11.45 5.71 -24.68
C PRO A 304 12.66 5.94 -25.59
N VAL A 305 12.41 6.11 -26.89
CA VAL A 305 13.42 6.33 -27.93
C VAL A 305 13.01 7.52 -28.78
N GLY A 306 13.98 8.35 -29.18
CA GLY A 306 13.75 9.54 -29.99
C GLY A 306 12.99 10.65 -29.25
N THR A 307 12.74 11.74 -29.94
CA THR A 307 12.04 12.91 -29.38
C THR A 307 10.57 12.60 -29.09
N GLN A 308 10.10 13.02 -27.92
CA GLN A 308 8.76 12.83 -27.39
C GLN A 308 8.15 14.19 -27.03
N ARG A 309 6.83 14.29 -27.05
CA ARG A 309 6.12 15.43 -26.46
C ARG A 309 5.98 15.22 -24.95
N VAL A 310 6.14 16.29 -24.19
CA VAL A 310 5.84 16.30 -22.74
C VAL A 310 4.36 15.98 -22.53
N GLN A 311 4.11 15.06 -21.61
CA GLN A 311 2.76 14.71 -21.13
C GLN A 311 2.55 15.13 -19.68
N GLY A 312 3.63 15.23 -18.90
CA GLY A 312 3.60 15.56 -17.48
C GLY A 312 3.62 17.05 -17.22
N PHE A 313 2.45 17.65 -17.01
CA PHE A 313 2.30 19.03 -16.56
C PHE A 313 1.81 19.08 -15.12
N ARG A 314 2.38 19.96 -14.30
CA ARG A 314 1.94 20.16 -12.90
C ARG A 314 1.47 21.58 -12.66
N ALA A 315 0.54 21.70 -11.72
CA ALA A 315 0.10 22.96 -11.11
C ALA A 315 -0.14 24.09 -12.11
N VAL A 316 -0.90 23.81 -13.17
CA VAL A 316 -1.27 24.81 -14.16
C VAL A 316 -2.04 25.95 -13.47
N ARG A 317 -1.57 27.19 -13.62
CA ARG A 317 -2.21 28.42 -13.13
C ARG A 317 -2.38 29.41 -14.26
N ALA A 318 -3.55 30.03 -14.32
CA ALA A 318 -3.79 31.17 -15.18
C ALA A 318 -3.47 32.45 -14.42
N SER A 319 -3.00 33.48 -15.13
CA SER A 319 -2.82 34.81 -14.58
C SER A 319 -4.17 35.55 -14.43
N SER A 320 -4.19 36.62 -13.63
CA SER A 320 -5.42 37.39 -13.33
C SER A 320 -6.07 38.01 -14.57
N SER A 321 -5.27 38.45 -15.55
CA SER A 321 -5.75 38.97 -16.83
C SER A 321 -6.22 37.87 -17.80
N GLY A 322 -5.91 36.61 -17.51
CA GLY A 322 -6.09 35.49 -18.43
C GLY A 322 -5.14 35.54 -19.63
N ARG A 323 -4.11 36.40 -19.62
CA ARG A 323 -3.09 36.48 -20.67
C ARG A 323 -2.10 35.33 -20.61
N TYR A 324 -1.68 34.97 -19.41
CA TYR A 324 -0.61 34.00 -19.21
C TYR A 324 -1.10 32.75 -18.51
N ARG A 325 -0.31 31.70 -18.68
CA ARG A 325 -0.40 30.47 -17.91
C ARG A 325 0.99 30.03 -17.45
N ALA A 326 1.14 29.78 -16.16
CA ALA A 326 2.35 29.18 -15.58
C ALA A 326 2.10 27.72 -15.21
N PHE A 327 3.13 26.88 -15.36
CA PHE A 327 3.08 25.46 -14.99
C PHE A 327 4.49 24.89 -14.84
N THR A 328 4.59 23.71 -14.24
CA THR A 328 5.84 22.93 -14.22
C THR A 328 5.83 21.87 -15.31
N ALA A 329 6.95 21.75 -16.03
CA ALA A 329 7.23 20.65 -16.96
C ALA A 329 8.74 20.37 -16.97
N LEU A 330 9.12 19.09 -16.97
CA LEU A 330 10.52 18.65 -16.87
C LEU A 330 11.25 19.28 -15.66
N GLY A 331 10.53 19.43 -14.55
CA GLY A 331 10.91 19.97 -13.26
C GLY A 331 11.16 21.48 -13.21
N ASP A 332 10.92 22.18 -14.32
CA ASP A 332 11.14 23.62 -14.46
C ASP A 332 9.83 24.38 -14.64
N LEU A 333 9.83 25.67 -14.31
CA LEU A 333 8.71 26.57 -14.57
C LEU A 333 8.68 27.04 -16.02
N TRP A 334 7.49 27.05 -16.60
CA TRP A 334 7.21 27.55 -17.93
C TRP A 334 6.08 28.57 -17.88
N LEU A 335 6.18 29.58 -18.74
CA LEU A 335 5.15 30.58 -19.00
C LEU A 335 4.66 30.42 -20.44
N GLN A 336 3.34 30.37 -20.63
CA GLN A 336 2.69 30.40 -21.93
C GLN A 336 1.87 31.68 -22.08
N ASP A 337 2.04 32.40 -23.20
CA ASP A 337 1.17 33.53 -23.58
C ASP A 337 -0.03 33.01 -24.40
N ASN A 338 -1.08 33.82 -24.57
CA ASN A 338 -2.32 33.46 -25.27
C ASN A 338 -2.13 33.16 -26.76
N ASP A 339 -1.03 33.64 -27.37
CA ASP A 339 -0.64 33.28 -28.73
C ASP A 339 -0.03 31.86 -28.83
N GLY A 340 0.18 31.20 -27.70
CA GLY A 340 0.78 29.87 -27.60
C GLY A 340 2.30 29.86 -27.46
N SER A 341 2.96 31.02 -27.46
CA SER A 341 4.40 31.13 -27.25
C SER A 341 4.80 30.66 -25.86
N LEU A 342 5.95 29.98 -25.76
CA LEU A 342 6.46 29.39 -24.53
C LEU A 342 7.78 30.04 -24.11
N ARG A 343 7.88 30.40 -22.83
CA ARG A 343 9.10 30.91 -22.19
C ARG A 343 9.44 30.03 -20.99
N GLN A 344 10.58 29.36 -21.05
CA GLN A 344 11.14 28.66 -19.89
C GLN A 344 11.66 29.69 -18.88
N LEU A 345 11.18 29.63 -17.65
CA LEU A 345 11.48 30.58 -16.58
C LEU A 345 12.66 30.11 -15.71
N THR A 346 12.74 28.81 -15.44
CA THR A 346 13.84 28.18 -14.71
C THR A 346 14.44 27.04 -15.52
N ASN A 347 15.72 26.73 -15.33
CA ASN A 347 16.41 25.65 -16.07
C ASN A 347 17.69 25.28 -15.31
N ASP A 348 17.52 24.57 -14.20
CA ASP A 348 18.63 24.08 -13.40
C ASP A 348 18.33 22.68 -12.83
N VAL A 349 19.15 22.24 -11.88
CA VAL A 349 19.08 20.89 -11.29
C VAL A 349 17.96 20.76 -10.25
N TYR A 350 17.46 21.87 -9.71
CA TYR A 350 16.52 21.92 -8.60
C TYR A 350 15.08 21.80 -9.09
N LEU A 351 14.19 21.24 -8.30
CA LEU A 351 12.81 21.02 -8.71
C LEU A 351 11.93 22.24 -8.39
N ASP A 352 11.21 22.75 -9.39
CA ASP A 352 10.32 23.90 -9.26
C ASP A 352 8.86 23.54 -9.47
N ILE A 353 8.05 23.74 -8.45
CA ILE A 353 6.64 23.32 -8.45
C ILE A 353 5.71 24.40 -7.93
N ASP A 354 4.43 24.21 -8.24
CA ASP A 354 3.32 24.99 -7.71
C ASP A 354 3.47 26.52 -7.87
N PRO A 355 3.67 27.05 -9.09
CA PRO A 355 3.73 28.49 -9.32
C PRO A 355 2.37 29.14 -9.09
N ASP A 356 2.34 30.40 -8.65
CA ASP A 356 1.17 31.26 -8.58
C ASP A 356 1.55 32.72 -8.89
N PHE A 357 0.66 33.46 -9.56
CA PHE A 357 0.92 34.82 -10.03
C PHE A 357 0.57 35.85 -8.96
N ASP A 358 1.35 36.92 -8.90
CA ASP A 358 0.87 38.13 -8.23
C ASP A 358 -0.25 38.78 -9.07
N PRO A 359 -1.18 39.53 -8.45
CA PRO A 359 -2.32 40.12 -9.15
C PRO A 359 -1.93 41.03 -10.33
N GLU A 360 -0.77 41.69 -10.24
CA GLU A 360 -0.24 42.63 -11.24
C GLU A 360 0.67 41.94 -12.28
N GLU A 361 0.86 40.62 -12.20
CA GLU A 361 1.64 39.80 -13.14
C GLU A 361 3.11 40.24 -13.30
N ASN A 362 3.72 40.78 -12.25
CA ASN A 362 5.13 41.17 -12.17
C ASN A 362 6.05 40.02 -11.70
N PHE A 363 5.54 39.08 -10.92
CA PHE A 363 6.30 37.96 -10.36
C PHE A 363 5.45 36.70 -10.14
N LEU A 364 6.15 35.58 -9.94
CA LEU A 364 5.57 34.33 -9.48
C LEU A 364 6.05 34.01 -8.07
N VAL A 365 5.20 33.40 -7.25
CA VAL A 365 5.62 32.63 -6.07
C VAL A 365 5.50 31.16 -6.38
N PHE A 366 6.51 30.36 -6.02
CA PHE A 366 6.57 28.93 -6.30
C PHE A 366 7.37 28.21 -5.21
N ALA A 367 7.31 26.88 -5.16
CA ALA A 367 8.13 26.08 -4.26
C ALA A 367 9.35 25.48 -4.97
N SER A 368 10.54 25.57 -4.36
CA SER A 368 11.73 24.86 -4.86
C SER A 368 12.68 24.40 -3.76
N ASP A 369 13.43 23.35 -4.06
CA ASP A 369 14.39 22.71 -3.15
C ASP A 369 15.81 23.27 -3.21
N ARG A 370 16.00 24.43 -3.85
CA ARG A 370 17.30 25.14 -3.99
C ARG A 370 18.06 25.37 -2.68
N ALA A 371 17.36 25.37 -1.55
CA ALA A 371 17.96 25.52 -0.22
C ALA A 371 18.05 24.21 0.59
N GLY A 372 17.72 23.07 -0.02
CA GLY A 372 17.83 21.73 0.55
C GLY A 372 16.48 21.07 0.87
N ASP A 373 15.51 21.83 1.39
CA ASP A 373 14.09 21.45 1.49
C ASP A 373 13.27 22.38 0.58
N MET A 374 12.02 21.99 0.30
CA MET A 374 11.10 22.86 -0.45
C MET A 374 10.82 24.13 0.34
N ASP A 375 11.20 25.27 -0.21
CA ASP A 375 10.89 26.60 0.28
C ASP A 375 10.10 27.38 -0.75
N LEU A 376 9.39 28.41 -0.31
CA LEU A 376 8.79 29.37 -1.22
C LEU A 376 9.84 30.33 -1.76
N TRP A 377 9.79 30.57 -3.05
CA TRP A 377 10.63 31.50 -3.79
C TRP A 377 9.76 32.43 -4.61
N GLN A 378 10.23 33.65 -4.78
CA GLN A 378 9.66 34.64 -5.67
C GLN A 378 10.57 34.81 -6.89
N LEU A 379 9.99 34.82 -8.09
CA LEU A 379 10.68 35.04 -9.37
C LEU A 379 10.09 36.25 -10.09
N SER A 380 10.88 37.29 -10.32
CA SER A 380 10.48 38.40 -11.20
C SER A 380 10.31 37.93 -12.64
N LEU A 381 9.19 38.27 -13.27
CA LEU A 381 8.92 37.93 -14.67
C LEU A 381 9.69 38.81 -15.66
N ASP A 382 10.19 39.97 -15.22
CA ASP A 382 10.98 40.91 -16.01
C ASP A 382 12.49 40.67 -15.87
N THR A 383 12.99 40.71 -14.63
CA THR A 383 14.44 40.65 -14.34
C THR A 383 14.97 39.23 -14.21
N LYS A 384 14.07 38.24 -13.99
CA LYS A 384 14.40 36.86 -13.58
C LYS A 384 15.14 36.77 -12.24
N GLU A 385 15.11 37.82 -11.43
CA GLU A 385 15.67 37.77 -10.08
C GLU A 385 14.86 36.83 -9.18
N LEU A 386 15.58 36.06 -8.37
CA LEU A 386 15.03 35.10 -7.42
C LEU A 386 15.26 35.57 -5.98
N SER A 387 14.22 35.50 -5.15
CA SER A 387 14.32 35.74 -3.71
C SER A 387 13.64 34.62 -2.91
N ARG A 388 14.28 34.18 -1.83
CA ARG A 388 13.73 33.15 -0.93
C ARG A 388 12.75 33.79 0.06
N LEU A 389 11.57 33.21 0.19
CA LEU A 389 10.49 33.73 1.04
C LEU A 389 10.32 32.98 2.37
N THR A 390 10.65 31.68 2.41
CA THR A 390 10.58 30.86 3.63
C THR A 390 11.93 30.24 3.95
N ASN A 391 12.17 29.96 5.24
CA ASN A 391 13.36 29.24 5.68
C ASN A 391 13.14 28.42 6.97
N GLU A 392 11.89 28.29 7.39
CA GLU A 392 11.48 27.54 8.56
C GLU A 392 11.64 26.04 8.34
N GLN A 393 11.71 25.29 9.44
CA GLN A 393 11.79 23.85 9.38
C GLN A 393 10.54 23.24 8.71
N GLY A 394 10.79 22.37 7.73
CA GLY A 394 9.75 21.65 6.97
C GLY A 394 9.78 22.01 5.50
N LYS A 395 8.77 21.55 4.77
CA LYS A 395 8.63 21.73 3.33
C LYS A 395 7.43 22.60 3.06
N SER A 396 7.64 23.77 2.48
CA SER A 396 6.62 24.75 2.09
C SER A 396 6.23 24.55 0.62
N TYR A 397 4.92 24.41 0.34
CA TYR A 397 4.42 24.07 -0.98
C TYR A 397 2.98 24.55 -1.21
N ARG A 398 2.51 24.46 -2.46
CA ARG A 398 1.18 24.97 -2.89
C ARG A 398 0.88 26.40 -2.44
N PRO A 399 1.76 27.38 -2.73
CA PRO A 399 1.48 28.79 -2.42
C PRO A 399 0.29 29.30 -3.24
N THR A 400 -0.44 30.26 -2.65
CA THR A 400 -1.44 31.09 -3.32
C THR A 400 -1.36 32.52 -2.80
N ILE A 401 -1.28 33.48 -3.71
CA ILE A 401 -1.14 34.91 -3.39
C ILE A 401 -2.53 35.51 -3.14
N SER A 402 -2.64 36.41 -2.18
CA SER A 402 -3.87 37.12 -1.88
C SER A 402 -4.30 38.05 -3.02
N PRO A 403 -5.61 38.36 -3.16
CA PRO A 403 -6.11 39.24 -4.22
C PRO A 403 -5.48 40.64 -4.25
N ASP A 404 -5.00 41.13 -3.10
CA ASP A 404 -4.30 42.42 -2.96
C ASP A 404 -2.78 42.32 -3.16
N GLY A 405 -2.23 41.11 -3.38
CA GLY A 405 -0.82 40.88 -3.62
C GLY A 405 0.10 41.03 -2.40
N THR A 406 -0.45 41.16 -1.19
CA THR A 406 0.35 41.44 0.03
C THR A 406 0.68 40.20 0.86
N GLN A 407 0.01 39.07 0.62
CA GLN A 407 0.10 37.87 1.44
C GLN A 407 0.16 36.60 0.60
N VAL A 408 0.73 35.53 1.18
CA VAL A 408 0.80 34.19 0.57
C VAL A 408 0.28 33.17 1.57
N ALA A 409 -0.75 32.42 1.19
CA ALA A 409 -1.23 31.26 1.91
C ALA A 409 -0.62 29.99 1.31
N PHE A 410 -0.09 29.10 2.15
CA PHE A 410 0.61 27.90 1.68
C PHE A 410 0.51 26.75 2.67
N LEU A 411 0.91 25.55 2.25
CA LEU A 411 0.99 24.38 3.12
C LEU A 411 2.42 24.13 3.57
N ARG A 412 2.59 23.67 4.80
CA ARG A 412 3.88 23.21 5.33
C ARG A 412 3.77 21.82 5.95
N THR A 413 4.74 20.95 5.65
CA THR A 413 4.78 19.59 6.23
C THR A 413 6.18 19.20 6.69
N LEU A 414 6.25 18.33 7.70
CA LEU A 414 7.47 17.64 8.12
C LEU A 414 7.64 16.26 7.45
N GLY A 415 6.67 15.83 6.64
CA GLY A 415 6.73 14.55 5.94
C GLY A 415 7.31 14.63 4.53
N PHE A 416 7.10 13.56 3.75
CA PHE A 416 7.63 13.38 2.39
C PHE A 416 6.56 13.18 1.32
N GLY A 417 5.27 13.16 1.67
CA GLY A 417 4.23 12.79 0.70
C GLY A 417 2.84 13.26 1.05
N ILE A 418 1.90 12.98 0.15
CA ILE A 418 0.50 13.47 0.18
C ILE A 418 -0.30 13.01 1.42
N TRP A 419 0.15 11.94 2.08
CA TRP A 419 -0.44 11.40 3.32
C TRP A 419 0.12 12.06 4.58
N SER A 420 1.15 12.88 4.44
CA SER A 420 1.75 13.59 5.56
C SER A 420 0.77 14.64 6.06
N GLU A 421 0.76 14.82 7.38
CA GLU A 421 0.05 15.94 7.98
C GLU A 421 0.72 17.26 7.59
N SER A 422 -0.10 18.23 7.23
CA SER A 422 0.31 19.57 6.87
C SER A 422 -0.39 20.61 7.74
N SER A 423 0.28 21.73 7.94
CA SER A 423 -0.31 22.96 8.46
C SER A 423 -0.61 23.92 7.31
N LEU A 424 -1.66 24.72 7.48
CA LEU A 424 -1.93 25.89 6.64
C LEU A 424 -1.23 27.10 7.26
N GLU A 425 -0.40 27.76 6.48
CA GLU A 425 0.44 28.87 6.88
C GLU A 425 0.09 30.13 6.08
N LEU A 426 0.37 31.30 6.67
CA LEU A 426 0.17 32.61 6.07
C LEU A 426 1.42 33.47 6.21
N LEU A 427 1.96 33.95 5.10
CA LEU A 427 3.12 34.85 5.01
C LEU A 427 2.69 36.24 4.52
N ARG A 428 3.29 37.31 5.06
CA ARG A 428 3.22 38.68 4.50
C ARG A 428 4.44 38.97 3.64
N LEU A 429 4.24 39.63 2.49
CA LEU A 429 5.29 40.00 1.52
C LEU A 429 6.01 41.33 1.85
N GLU A 430 5.74 41.94 3.01
CA GLU A 430 6.40 43.16 3.48
C GLU A 430 7.71 42.88 4.29
N PRO A 431 8.61 43.87 4.41
CA PRO A 431 9.84 43.73 5.20
C PRO A 431 9.56 43.31 6.66
N GLY A 432 10.19 42.20 7.10
CA GLY A 432 10.02 41.65 8.46
C GLY A 432 9.21 40.35 8.54
N GLN A 433 9.03 39.63 7.41
CA GLN A 433 8.51 38.26 7.23
C GLN A 433 8.09 37.56 8.54
N ARG A 434 6.76 37.46 8.75
CA ARG A 434 6.20 36.61 9.81
C ARG A 434 5.26 35.60 9.17
N VAL A 435 5.65 34.33 9.23
CA VAL A 435 4.75 33.21 8.97
C VAL A 435 3.85 33.00 10.20
N ARG A 436 2.54 32.87 9.97
CA ARG A 436 1.55 32.52 11.00
C ARG A 436 0.81 31.25 10.59
N THR A 437 0.76 30.28 11.49
CA THR A 437 -0.05 29.06 11.33
C THR A 437 -1.52 29.37 11.54
N LEU A 438 -2.36 28.97 10.58
CA LEU A 438 -3.81 29.14 10.60
C LEU A 438 -4.54 27.87 10.99
N ALA A 439 -4.03 26.71 10.59
CA ALA A 439 -4.59 25.40 10.92
C ALA A 439 -3.51 24.32 10.87
N GLU A 440 -3.73 23.23 11.61
CA GLU A 440 -2.89 22.03 11.66
C GLU A 440 -3.77 20.79 11.44
N GLY A 441 -3.20 19.58 11.35
CA GLY A 441 -4.02 18.37 11.21
C GLY A 441 -4.60 18.13 9.82
N LEU A 442 -4.09 18.82 8.79
CA LEU A 442 -4.60 18.73 7.43
C LEU A 442 -3.93 17.56 6.70
N THR A 443 -4.71 16.60 6.21
CA THR A 443 -4.21 15.47 5.41
C THR A 443 -4.86 15.49 4.04
N ASP A 444 -4.11 15.15 2.98
CA ASP A 444 -4.58 15.26 1.59
C ASP A 444 -5.15 16.66 1.26
N ALA A 445 -4.46 17.69 1.74
CA ALA A 445 -4.92 19.07 1.65
C ALA A 445 -4.66 19.68 0.25
N SER A 446 -5.68 20.27 -0.38
CA SER A 446 -5.57 21.02 -1.63
C SER A 446 -4.72 22.28 -1.47
N ALA A 447 -4.38 22.94 -2.59
CA ALA A 447 -3.89 24.31 -2.50
C ALA A 447 -4.92 25.19 -1.76
N PRO A 448 -4.49 26.16 -0.94
CA PRO A 448 -5.39 27.12 -0.33
C PRO A 448 -6.08 27.97 -1.40
N VAL A 449 -7.29 28.45 -1.11
CA VAL A 449 -8.05 29.31 -2.01
C VAL A 449 -8.56 30.51 -1.24
N TRP A 450 -8.20 31.70 -1.70
CA TRP A 450 -8.69 32.97 -1.17
C TRP A 450 -10.13 33.24 -1.63
N ASP A 451 -10.92 33.88 -0.78
CA ASP A 451 -12.14 34.53 -1.27
C ASP A 451 -11.83 35.83 -2.02
N HIS A 452 -12.85 36.37 -2.68
CA HIS A 452 -12.70 37.53 -3.57
C HIS A 452 -12.08 38.74 -2.86
N ASP A 453 -12.45 38.95 -1.60
CA ASP A 453 -12.03 40.11 -0.82
C ASP A 453 -10.70 39.87 -0.06
N GLY A 454 -10.13 38.66 -0.14
CA GLY A 454 -8.91 38.30 0.59
C GLY A 454 -9.11 38.20 2.11
N THR A 455 -10.36 38.05 2.58
CA THR A 455 -10.72 38.05 4.01
C THR A 455 -10.83 36.65 4.59
N ALA A 456 -10.90 35.62 3.74
CA ALA A 456 -10.95 34.24 4.19
C ALA A 456 -10.19 33.29 3.25
N ILE A 457 -9.76 32.16 3.80
CA ILE A 457 -9.07 31.09 3.08
C ILE A 457 -9.85 29.79 3.22
N SER A 458 -9.95 29.03 2.14
CA SER A 458 -10.55 27.69 2.13
C SER A 458 -9.54 26.63 1.66
N VAL A 459 -9.54 25.47 2.31
CA VAL A 459 -8.71 24.31 1.96
C VAL A 459 -9.61 23.07 1.92
N ALA A 460 -9.61 22.34 0.81
CA ALA A 460 -10.20 21.01 0.76
C ALA A 460 -9.20 20.03 1.40
N THR A 461 -9.62 19.24 2.37
CA THR A 461 -8.73 18.36 3.12
C THR A 461 -9.53 17.21 3.69
N THR A 462 -8.83 16.18 4.14
CA THR A 462 -9.36 15.21 5.08
C THR A 462 -8.91 15.63 6.48
N GLN A 463 -9.85 15.81 7.42
CA GLN A 463 -9.54 16.15 8.81
C GLN A 463 -9.64 14.88 9.67
N ARG A 464 -8.77 14.69 10.67
CA ARG A 464 -9.00 13.65 11.70
C ARG A 464 -10.07 14.13 12.68
N SER A 465 -11.12 13.33 12.88
CA SER A 465 -12.05 13.58 13.98
C SER A 465 -11.35 13.23 15.29
N ALA A 466 -11.20 14.22 16.18
CA ALA A 466 -10.56 14.05 17.49
C ALA A 466 -11.21 12.97 18.36
N ASN A 467 -12.47 12.60 18.08
CA ASN A 467 -13.25 11.68 18.90
C ASN A 467 -13.31 10.24 18.37
N LEU A 468 -12.93 9.98 17.12
CA LEU A 468 -13.26 8.71 16.44
C LEU A 468 -12.07 7.85 16.03
N GLY A 469 -10.84 8.36 16.14
CA GLY A 469 -9.67 7.65 15.59
C GLY A 469 -9.79 7.36 14.08
N ARG A 470 -10.75 8.01 13.39
CA ARG A 470 -10.99 7.96 11.95
C ARG A 470 -11.09 9.39 11.40
N PRO A 471 -10.77 9.59 10.11
CA PRO A 471 -10.99 10.86 9.46
C PRO A 471 -12.46 11.28 9.52
N ALA A 472 -12.76 12.57 9.72
CA ALA A 472 -14.07 13.20 9.59
C ALA A 472 -14.63 13.17 8.16
N GLY A 473 -14.10 12.28 7.31
CA GLY A 473 -14.28 12.28 5.86
C GLY A 473 -13.59 13.47 5.19
N PRO A 474 -13.53 13.47 3.84
CA PRO A 474 -13.10 14.62 3.07
C PRO A 474 -14.11 15.77 3.22
N GLY A 475 -13.62 17.00 3.29
CA GLY A 475 -14.43 18.20 3.37
C GLY A 475 -13.62 19.46 3.06
N THR A 476 -14.23 20.61 3.31
CA THR A 476 -13.60 21.91 3.13
C THR A 476 -13.55 22.65 4.46
N LEU A 477 -12.35 23.04 4.87
CA LEU A 477 -12.10 23.95 5.99
C LEU A 477 -12.04 25.38 5.46
N ARG A 478 -12.92 26.26 5.92
CA ARG A 478 -12.85 27.71 5.68
C ARG A 478 -12.41 28.42 6.96
N ILE A 479 -11.51 29.39 6.85
CA ILE A 479 -10.97 30.19 7.95
C ILE A 479 -11.19 31.67 7.63
N ASP A 480 -11.87 32.40 8.52
CA ASP A 480 -11.99 33.85 8.47
C ASP A 480 -10.74 34.50 9.08
N LEU A 481 -10.11 35.44 8.37
CA LEU A 481 -8.84 36.03 8.79
C LEU A 481 -9.01 37.16 9.81
N ALA A 482 -10.21 37.74 9.93
CA ALA A 482 -10.47 38.84 10.86
C ALA A 482 -10.51 38.37 12.31
N ASP A 483 -11.13 37.22 12.57
CA ASP A 483 -11.31 36.66 13.91
C ASP A 483 -10.71 35.25 14.11
N GLY A 484 -10.23 34.61 13.03
CA GLY A 484 -9.68 33.26 13.08
C GLY A 484 -10.72 32.15 13.17
N SER A 485 -12.02 32.48 13.03
CA SER A 485 -13.09 31.50 13.11
C SER A 485 -13.00 30.49 11.96
N THR A 486 -13.31 29.23 12.26
CA THR A 486 -13.25 28.14 11.29
C THR A 486 -14.62 27.54 11.04
N ARG A 487 -14.88 27.14 9.79
CA ARG A 487 -16.10 26.47 9.38
C ARG A 487 -15.76 25.23 8.55
N TRP A 488 -16.21 24.06 9.00
CA TRP A 488 -16.11 22.80 8.27
C TRP A 488 -17.36 22.53 7.44
N THR A 489 -17.18 22.06 6.21
CA THR A 489 -18.26 21.57 5.35
C THR A 489 -17.91 20.17 4.84
N SER A 490 -18.68 19.15 5.23
CA SER A 490 -18.48 17.76 4.80
C SER A 490 -18.97 17.52 3.37
N LYS A 491 -18.26 16.71 2.57
CA LYS A 491 -18.78 16.18 1.31
C LYS A 491 -19.63 14.92 1.56
N ASN A 492 -20.90 14.94 1.17
CA ASN A 492 -21.69 13.73 0.99
C ASN A 492 -21.43 13.20 -0.45
N ASN A 493 -20.90 11.98 -0.57
CA ASN A 493 -20.63 11.19 -1.79
C ASN A 493 -19.30 11.43 -2.57
N SER A 494 -18.42 10.40 -2.51
CA SER A 494 -17.58 9.72 -3.53
C SER A 494 -17.03 10.43 -4.78
N ALA A 495 -16.97 11.76 -4.83
CA ALA A 495 -16.07 12.45 -5.74
C ALA A 495 -14.94 13.08 -4.91
N GLY A 496 -13.70 12.62 -5.13
CA GLY A 496 -12.50 13.34 -4.67
C GLY A 496 -12.58 14.82 -5.07
N PRO A 497 -11.72 15.70 -4.54
CA PRO A 497 -11.60 17.04 -5.09
C PRO A 497 -11.06 16.91 -6.52
N GLY A 498 -11.95 16.61 -7.49
CA GLY A 498 -11.77 17.11 -8.83
C GLY A 498 -11.54 18.60 -8.65
N LEU A 499 -10.38 19.05 -9.10
CA LEU A 499 -10.09 20.47 -9.31
C LEU A 499 -11.39 21.09 -9.82
N ALA A 500 -12.01 21.95 -9.00
CA ALA A 500 -13.09 22.76 -9.53
C ALA A 500 -12.48 23.46 -10.76
N PRO A 501 -13.08 23.32 -11.96
CA PRO A 501 -12.60 24.09 -13.10
C PRO A 501 -12.62 25.55 -12.66
N VAL A 502 -11.46 26.20 -12.75
CA VAL A 502 -11.33 27.64 -12.53
C VAL A 502 -12.39 28.30 -13.41
N PRO A 503 -13.37 29.03 -12.85
CA PRO A 503 -14.37 29.70 -13.65
C PRO A 503 -13.68 30.78 -14.49
N GLY A 504 -13.76 30.65 -15.81
CA GLY A 504 -13.35 31.71 -16.74
C GLY A 504 -12.19 31.38 -17.67
N PHE A 505 -12.29 30.31 -18.47
CA PHE A 505 -11.55 30.33 -19.74
C PHE A 505 -12.32 31.21 -20.73
N GLY A 506 -11.89 32.46 -20.88
CA GLY A 506 -12.06 33.20 -22.13
C GLY A 506 -11.17 32.56 -23.18
N THR A 507 -11.74 31.74 -24.07
CA THR A 507 -11.05 30.93 -25.10
C THR A 507 -10.06 29.88 -24.55
N PRO A 508 -10.14 28.60 -24.96
CA PRO A 508 -9.12 27.61 -24.57
C PRO A 508 -7.79 27.95 -25.26
N MET A 509 -6.74 28.28 -24.48
CA MET A 509 -5.38 28.38 -25.05
C MET A 509 -4.94 27.01 -25.56
N ALA A 510 -4.12 26.99 -26.61
CA ALA A 510 -3.55 25.77 -27.18
C ALA A 510 -2.72 25.00 -26.15
N GLU A 511 -2.72 23.66 -26.25
CA GLU A 511 -1.86 22.83 -25.40
C GLU A 511 -0.37 23.20 -25.58
N PRO A 512 0.42 23.31 -24.50
CA PRO A 512 1.85 23.59 -24.59
C PRO A 512 2.57 22.55 -25.47
N GLN A 513 3.34 23.01 -26.45
CA GLN A 513 4.13 22.15 -27.33
C GLN A 513 5.58 22.10 -26.83
N ILE A 514 5.85 21.28 -25.79
CA ILE A 514 7.20 21.06 -25.26
C ILE A 514 7.67 19.66 -25.67
N GLU A 515 8.91 19.57 -26.13
CA GLU A 515 9.54 18.32 -26.54
C GLU A 515 10.71 17.97 -25.61
N TRP A 516 10.94 16.67 -25.43
CA TRP A 516 12.09 16.14 -24.73
C TRP A 516 12.64 14.92 -25.46
N THR A 517 13.93 14.65 -25.29
CA THR A 517 14.57 13.48 -25.87
C THR A 517 15.22 12.68 -24.74
N PRO A 518 15.05 11.35 -24.68
CA PRO A 518 15.73 10.50 -23.72
C PRO A 518 17.24 10.73 -23.74
N ALA A 519 17.87 10.74 -22.58
CA ALA A 519 19.32 10.85 -22.49
C ALA A 519 19.97 9.66 -23.20
N GLU A 520 20.53 9.88 -24.39
CA GLU A 520 21.26 8.85 -25.12
C GLU A 520 22.67 8.67 -24.54
N SER A 521 23.07 7.43 -24.37
CA SER A 521 24.46 7.08 -24.06
C SER A 521 25.18 6.79 -25.38
N ALA A 522 26.10 7.64 -25.80
CA ALA A 522 27.04 7.33 -26.90
C ALA A 522 28.30 6.60 -26.38
N HIS A 523 28.23 6.03 -25.16
CA HIS A 523 29.40 5.46 -24.52
C HIS A 523 29.78 4.11 -25.13
N HIS A 524 31.08 3.95 -25.35
CA HIS A 524 31.70 2.68 -25.73
C HIS A 524 32.88 2.43 -24.78
N TYR A 525 32.74 1.44 -23.90
CA TYR A 525 33.78 1.10 -22.94
C TYR A 525 33.71 -0.37 -22.52
N VAL A 526 34.79 -0.84 -21.90
CA VAL A 526 34.85 -2.15 -21.24
C VAL A 526 35.07 -1.96 -19.75
N VAL A 527 34.36 -2.75 -18.93
CA VAL A 527 34.62 -2.86 -17.50
C VAL A 527 35.29 -4.19 -17.22
N GLN A 528 36.50 -4.17 -16.64
CA GLN A 528 37.24 -5.38 -16.27
C GLN A 528 36.93 -5.77 -14.83
N VAL A 529 36.22 -6.87 -14.63
CA VAL A 529 35.56 -7.20 -13.37
C VAL A 529 36.29 -8.30 -12.60
N GLY A 530 36.45 -8.11 -11.29
CA GLY A 530 36.95 -9.14 -10.37
C GLY A 530 35.93 -10.24 -10.10
N ARG A 531 34.80 -9.86 -9.50
CA ARG A 531 33.66 -10.74 -9.16
C ARG A 531 32.41 -10.24 -9.87
N LEU A 532 31.77 -11.09 -10.65
CA LEU A 532 30.53 -10.77 -11.36
C LEU A 532 29.41 -11.70 -10.90
N PHE A 533 28.39 -11.16 -10.26
CA PHE A 533 27.12 -11.84 -10.06
C PHE A 533 26.19 -11.44 -11.21
N ASP A 534 25.73 -12.39 -11.99
CA ASP A 534 24.96 -12.13 -13.21
C ASP A 534 23.45 -12.06 -12.98
N GLY A 535 22.98 -12.25 -11.75
CA GLY A 535 21.56 -12.31 -11.42
C GLY A 535 20.92 -13.68 -11.66
N VAL A 536 21.69 -14.70 -12.08
CA VAL A 536 21.18 -16.05 -12.37
C VAL A 536 21.87 -17.08 -11.51
N ARG A 537 23.21 -17.13 -11.54
CA ARG A 537 24.00 -18.17 -10.87
C ARG A 537 24.14 -17.87 -9.38
N ASN A 538 24.17 -18.91 -8.55
CA ASN A 538 24.41 -18.80 -7.11
C ASN A 538 25.89 -18.54 -6.72
N ARG A 539 26.73 -18.13 -7.68
CA ARG A 539 28.17 -17.90 -7.48
C ARG A 539 28.69 -16.84 -8.43
N TYR A 540 29.82 -16.23 -8.08
CA TYR A 540 30.51 -15.30 -8.94
C TYR A 540 31.12 -15.96 -10.18
N ARG A 541 31.01 -15.28 -11.32
CA ARG A 541 31.94 -15.41 -12.45
C ARG A 541 33.15 -14.52 -12.16
N ARG A 542 34.35 -14.95 -12.55
CA ARG A 542 35.60 -14.23 -12.26
C ARG A 542 36.35 -13.88 -13.53
N HIS A 543 37.15 -12.82 -13.46
CA HIS A 543 37.99 -12.34 -14.56
C HIS A 543 37.16 -12.09 -15.82
N MET A 544 36.09 -11.32 -15.67
CA MET A 544 35.12 -11.04 -16.72
C MET A 544 35.39 -9.64 -17.31
N ASP A 545 35.09 -9.47 -18.59
CA ASP A 545 35.01 -8.18 -19.26
C ASP A 545 33.57 -7.94 -19.70
N ILE A 546 32.99 -6.79 -19.31
CA ILE A 546 31.66 -6.33 -19.74
C ILE A 546 31.86 -5.27 -20.81
N HIS A 547 31.42 -5.52 -22.04
CA HIS A 547 31.46 -4.54 -23.11
C HIS A 547 30.13 -3.78 -23.13
N VAL A 548 30.21 -2.46 -23.01
CA VAL A 548 29.06 -1.57 -23.06
C VAL A 548 29.15 -0.71 -24.31
N THR A 549 28.09 -0.69 -25.10
CA THR A 549 27.95 0.18 -26.28
C THR A 549 26.52 0.68 -26.37
N ASN A 550 26.34 1.98 -26.55
CA ASN A 550 25.04 2.61 -26.72
C ASN A 550 24.02 2.22 -25.63
N GLY A 551 24.47 2.24 -24.38
CA GLY A 551 23.66 1.89 -23.22
C GLY A 551 23.33 0.41 -23.04
N ARG A 552 23.89 -0.50 -23.86
CA ARG A 552 23.63 -1.95 -23.81
C ARG A 552 24.89 -2.77 -23.58
N ILE A 553 24.71 -3.94 -22.98
CA ILE A 553 25.74 -4.96 -22.84
C ILE A 553 25.88 -5.66 -24.20
N THR A 554 26.93 -5.37 -24.95
CA THR A 554 27.15 -5.96 -26.28
C THR A 554 27.96 -7.25 -26.22
N ASN A 555 28.75 -7.44 -25.17
CA ASN A 555 29.50 -8.67 -24.94
C ASN A 555 29.78 -8.90 -23.46
N LEU A 556 29.86 -10.16 -23.04
CA LEU A 556 30.13 -10.57 -21.66
C LEU A 556 31.00 -11.83 -21.61
N VAL A 557 32.31 -11.65 -21.59
CA VAL A 557 33.30 -12.72 -21.84
C VAL A 557 34.39 -12.77 -20.79
N THR A 558 35.07 -13.91 -20.69
CA THR A 558 36.31 -13.98 -19.91
C THR A 558 37.34 -13.01 -20.47
N ARG A 559 38.09 -12.37 -19.58
CA ARG A 559 39.05 -11.32 -19.91
C ARG A 559 40.05 -11.77 -20.96
N GLY A 560 40.31 -10.89 -21.92
CA GLY A 560 41.26 -11.12 -23.01
C GLY A 560 40.72 -11.93 -24.20
N LEU A 561 39.45 -12.35 -24.17
CA LEU A 561 38.82 -13.05 -25.31
C LEU A 561 38.22 -12.11 -26.36
N ALA A 562 38.16 -10.80 -26.09
CA ALA A 562 37.66 -9.78 -27.01
C ALA A 562 38.58 -8.54 -26.98
N PRO A 563 38.65 -7.76 -28.09
CA PRO A 563 39.48 -6.57 -28.15
C PRO A 563 38.97 -5.47 -27.21
N LEU A 564 39.88 -4.77 -26.55
CA LEU A 564 39.54 -3.64 -25.69
C LEU A 564 39.33 -2.35 -26.51
N PRO A 565 38.32 -1.53 -26.21
CA PRO A 565 38.18 -0.20 -26.79
C PRO A 565 39.15 0.78 -26.11
N GLU A 566 39.11 2.05 -26.53
CA GLU A 566 39.92 3.12 -25.93
C GLU A 566 39.62 3.31 -24.45
N LYS A 567 38.34 3.33 -24.06
CA LYS A 567 37.93 3.49 -22.66
C LYS A 567 37.80 2.13 -21.96
N VAL A 568 38.71 1.87 -21.03
CA VAL A 568 38.67 0.68 -20.15
C VAL A 568 38.57 1.14 -18.71
N ILE A 569 37.59 0.61 -17.98
CA ILE A 569 37.39 0.86 -16.56
C ILE A 569 37.90 -0.35 -15.79
N ASP A 570 38.84 -0.10 -14.90
CA ASP A 570 39.39 -1.13 -14.02
C ASP A 570 38.47 -1.34 -12.82
N ALA A 571 37.80 -2.49 -12.79
CA ALA A 571 37.01 -2.92 -11.65
C ALA A 571 37.45 -4.29 -11.10
N ARG A 572 38.74 -4.58 -11.18
CA ARG A 572 39.30 -5.91 -10.87
C ARG A 572 39.22 -6.29 -9.39
N ASP A 573 39.15 -5.31 -8.50
CA ASP A 573 39.01 -5.51 -7.06
C ASP A 573 37.55 -5.47 -6.57
N TYR A 574 36.62 -5.11 -7.46
CA TYR A 574 35.21 -4.92 -7.12
C TYR A 574 34.34 -6.14 -7.45
N THR A 575 33.16 -6.12 -6.84
CA THR A 575 32.03 -6.97 -7.20
C THR A 575 31.05 -6.17 -8.06
N ILE A 576 30.57 -6.76 -9.16
CA ILE A 576 29.46 -6.21 -9.94
C ILE A 576 28.22 -7.09 -9.77
N ILE A 577 27.08 -6.44 -9.54
CA ILE A 577 25.73 -7.04 -9.49
C ILE A 577 24.83 -6.31 -10.50
N PRO A 578 23.70 -6.90 -10.96
CA PRO A 578 22.71 -6.17 -11.74
C PRO A 578 22.16 -4.96 -10.97
N GLY A 579 21.68 -3.94 -11.70
CA GLY A 579 21.02 -2.78 -11.11
C GLY A 579 19.83 -3.21 -10.25
N LEU A 580 19.73 -2.65 -9.03
CA LEU A 580 18.66 -3.00 -8.12
C LEU A 580 17.33 -2.38 -8.58
N ILE A 581 16.25 -3.13 -8.34
CA ILE A 581 14.88 -2.74 -8.62
C ILE A 581 14.13 -2.66 -7.29
N ASP A 582 13.65 -1.48 -6.92
CA ASP A 582 12.68 -1.34 -5.84
C ASP A 582 11.28 -1.43 -6.43
N ILE A 583 10.60 -2.55 -6.22
CA ILE A 583 9.29 -2.77 -6.82
C ILE A 583 8.18 -2.04 -6.07
N HIS A 584 8.36 -1.51 -4.87
CA HIS A 584 7.25 -0.87 -4.15
C HIS A 584 7.73 0.41 -3.49
N VAL A 585 7.43 1.55 -4.09
CA VAL A 585 7.71 2.87 -3.52
C VAL A 585 6.54 3.81 -3.74
N HIS A 586 6.44 4.83 -2.90
CA HIS A 586 5.59 6.00 -3.06
C HIS A 586 6.52 7.20 -3.12
N GLN A 587 6.29 8.15 -4.02
CA GLN A 587 7.18 9.31 -4.16
C GLN A 587 6.37 10.60 -4.14
N SER A 588 7.07 11.71 -3.95
CA SER A 588 6.48 13.04 -4.01
C SER A 588 7.49 14.05 -4.51
N ALA A 589 7.00 15.05 -5.24
CA ALA A 589 7.78 16.22 -5.59
C ALA A 589 8.35 16.94 -4.36
N LEU A 590 7.72 16.82 -3.18
CA LEU A 590 8.24 17.40 -1.93
C LEU A 590 9.63 16.87 -1.54
N GLY A 591 10.01 15.69 -2.02
CA GLY A 591 11.35 15.18 -1.82
C GLY A 591 12.45 15.96 -2.55
N GLY A 592 12.09 16.74 -3.59
CA GLY A 592 13.04 17.50 -4.41
C GLY A 592 13.83 16.64 -5.40
N GLU A 593 14.84 17.24 -6.03
CA GLU A 593 15.76 16.59 -6.98
C GLU A 593 16.53 15.44 -6.32
N ARG A 594 16.87 15.61 -5.04
CA ARG A 594 17.67 14.65 -4.27
C ARG A 594 17.09 13.24 -4.24
N ILE A 595 15.77 13.08 -4.44
CA ILE A 595 15.13 11.75 -4.54
C ILE A 595 15.73 10.93 -5.68
N GLY A 596 15.96 11.54 -6.83
CA GLY A 596 16.53 10.80 -7.96
C GLY A 596 17.98 10.37 -7.69
N ARG A 597 18.78 11.25 -7.09
CA ARG A 597 20.17 10.95 -6.71
C ARG A 597 20.28 9.89 -5.62
N ILE A 598 19.43 9.94 -4.58
CA ILE A 598 19.55 8.98 -3.46
C ILE A 598 19.25 7.54 -3.89
N TRP A 599 18.27 7.32 -4.76
CA TRP A 599 18.02 6.00 -5.34
C TRP A 599 19.27 5.45 -6.04
N LEU A 600 19.87 6.26 -6.90
CA LEU A 600 21.09 5.88 -7.62
C LEU A 600 22.27 5.71 -6.66
N ALA A 601 22.42 6.53 -5.62
CA ALA A 601 23.50 6.38 -4.62
C ALA A 601 23.44 5.04 -3.87
N TYR A 602 22.25 4.42 -3.84
CA TYR A 602 21.99 3.09 -3.30
C TYR A 602 21.88 1.99 -4.37
N GLY A 603 22.37 2.20 -5.60
CA GLY A 603 22.44 1.12 -6.60
C GLY A 603 21.11 0.79 -7.25
N ILE A 604 20.06 1.56 -6.98
CA ILE A 604 18.70 1.32 -7.48
C ILE A 604 18.55 2.05 -8.80
N THR A 605 18.53 1.28 -9.89
CA THR A 605 18.45 1.82 -11.25
C THR A 605 17.02 1.82 -11.78
N THR A 606 16.08 1.13 -11.13
CA THR A 606 14.66 1.10 -11.49
C THR A 606 13.79 1.14 -10.23
N VAL A 607 12.72 1.92 -10.25
CA VAL A 607 11.70 1.94 -9.20
C VAL A 607 10.31 1.83 -9.81
N ARG A 608 9.39 1.12 -9.14
CA ARG A 608 7.96 1.17 -9.46
C ARG A 608 7.23 2.00 -8.41
N GLU A 609 6.71 3.13 -8.85
CA GLU A 609 5.93 4.03 -8.01
C GLU A 609 4.46 3.60 -8.02
N VAL A 610 3.98 3.25 -6.83
CA VAL A 610 2.62 2.82 -6.55
C VAL A 610 1.80 4.05 -6.17
N ASN A 611 0.59 4.15 -6.72
CA ASN A 611 -0.35 5.25 -6.44
C ASN A 611 0.16 6.68 -6.77
N SER A 612 0.87 6.84 -7.89
CA SER A 612 1.33 8.17 -8.35
C SER A 612 0.16 9.12 -8.62
N ALA A 613 0.27 10.37 -8.15
CA ALA A 613 -0.59 11.43 -8.67
C ALA A 613 -0.31 11.62 -10.17
N HIS A 614 -1.35 11.58 -11.01
CA HIS A 614 -1.27 11.47 -12.49
C HIS A 614 -0.24 12.43 -13.13
N GLY A 615 -0.19 13.69 -12.70
CA GLY A 615 0.76 14.67 -13.24
C GLY A 615 2.17 14.60 -12.62
N ASP A 616 2.31 14.06 -11.41
CA ASP A 616 3.59 13.98 -10.67
C ASP A 616 4.50 12.88 -11.20
N GLY A 617 3.96 11.67 -11.31
CA GLY A 617 4.74 10.52 -11.77
C GLY A 617 5.21 10.67 -13.21
N ILE A 618 4.34 11.19 -14.10
CA ILE A 618 4.68 11.37 -15.52
C ILE A 618 5.76 12.44 -15.68
N GLU A 619 5.59 13.60 -15.06
CA GLU A 619 6.56 14.70 -15.12
C GLU A 619 7.93 14.24 -14.61
N ARG A 620 7.97 13.58 -13.44
CA ARG A 620 9.20 13.01 -12.88
C ARG A 620 9.86 12.00 -13.81
N ARG A 621 9.08 11.11 -14.44
CA ARG A 621 9.59 10.12 -15.40
C ARG A 621 10.24 10.82 -16.58
N GLU A 622 9.61 11.84 -17.15
CA GLU A 622 10.13 12.61 -18.29
C GLU A 622 11.40 13.42 -17.90
N ALA A 623 11.40 14.06 -16.72
CA ALA A 623 12.55 14.78 -16.20
C ALA A 623 13.76 13.86 -15.98
N TRP A 624 13.55 12.64 -15.45
CA TRP A 624 14.62 11.65 -15.26
C TRP A 624 15.05 10.96 -16.54
N ALA A 625 14.12 10.67 -17.45
CA ALA A 625 14.42 10.01 -18.72
C ALA A 625 15.16 10.93 -19.69
N SER A 626 14.85 12.23 -19.69
CA SER A 626 15.56 13.25 -20.48
C SER A 626 16.98 13.54 -19.99
N GLY A 627 17.33 13.11 -18.77
CA GLY A 627 18.61 13.41 -18.13
C GLY A 627 18.70 14.83 -17.58
N LYS A 628 17.61 15.61 -17.62
CA LYS A 628 17.53 16.94 -16.99
C LYS A 628 17.79 16.86 -15.49
N ARG A 629 17.25 15.82 -14.84
CA ARG A 629 17.56 15.48 -13.45
C ARG A 629 17.99 14.02 -13.36
N LEU A 630 18.94 13.73 -12.48
CA LEU A 630 19.34 12.35 -12.23
C LEU A 630 18.21 11.60 -11.53
N GLY A 631 18.07 10.32 -11.84
CA GLY A 631 17.09 9.45 -11.22
C GLY A 631 17.12 8.05 -11.79
N PRO A 632 16.46 7.07 -11.17
CA PRO A 632 16.28 5.74 -11.73
C PRO A 632 15.35 5.75 -12.95
N ARG A 633 15.16 4.59 -13.57
CA ARG A 633 14.03 4.35 -14.48
C ARG A 633 12.76 4.26 -13.63
N LEU A 634 11.72 5.00 -14.00
CA LEU A 634 10.48 5.09 -13.24
C LEU A 634 9.34 4.36 -13.97
N LEU A 635 8.76 3.36 -13.30
CA LEU A 635 7.56 2.66 -13.73
C LEU A 635 6.37 3.20 -12.94
N LEU A 636 5.27 3.50 -13.62
CA LEU A 636 4.08 4.10 -12.99
C LEU A 636 2.92 3.11 -12.93
N THR A 637 2.22 3.06 -11.80
CA THR A 637 0.93 2.35 -11.69
C THR A 637 -0.23 3.24 -12.16
N SER A 638 -1.17 2.71 -12.95
CA SER A 638 -2.41 3.42 -13.31
C SER A 638 -3.51 3.27 -12.26
N ALA A 639 -4.36 4.29 -12.12
CA ALA A 639 -5.66 4.12 -11.51
C ALA A 639 -6.67 3.49 -12.51
N PRO A 640 -7.55 2.56 -12.10
CA PRO A 640 -8.54 1.93 -12.97
C PRO A 640 -9.45 2.88 -13.77
N ALA A 641 -9.77 4.06 -13.24
CA ALA A 641 -10.59 5.08 -13.91
C ALA A 641 -9.91 5.65 -15.19
N GLU A 642 -8.58 5.64 -15.22
CA GLU A 642 -7.78 6.14 -16.33
C GLU A 642 -7.74 5.11 -17.46
N LEU A 643 -7.64 3.82 -17.11
CA LEU A 643 -7.75 2.74 -18.09
C LEU A 643 -9.14 2.73 -18.76
N ALA A 644 -10.19 3.01 -17.99
CA ALA A 644 -11.54 3.18 -18.52
C ALA A 644 -11.68 4.42 -19.43
N THR A 645 -10.89 5.47 -19.20
CA THR A 645 -10.86 6.69 -20.02
C THR A 645 -10.09 6.47 -21.32
N ALA A 646 -8.92 5.81 -21.26
CA ALA A 646 -8.14 5.42 -22.43
C ALA A 646 -8.96 4.55 -23.41
N ARG A 647 -9.79 3.65 -22.88
CA ARG A 647 -10.74 2.85 -23.68
C ARG A 647 -11.74 3.71 -24.45
N ARG A 648 -12.24 4.81 -23.87
CA ARG A 648 -13.23 5.69 -24.52
C ARG A 648 -12.61 6.58 -25.58
N SER A 649 -11.36 6.97 -25.42
CA SER A 649 -10.65 7.85 -26.34
C SER A 649 -9.99 7.13 -27.52
N GLY A 650 -9.88 5.79 -27.49
CA GLY A 650 -9.24 5.02 -28.55
C GLY A 650 -7.72 5.26 -28.67
N ASN A 651 -7.12 5.90 -27.65
CA ASN A 651 -5.71 6.26 -27.66
C ASN A 651 -4.80 5.05 -27.48
N ALA A 652 -3.65 5.10 -28.17
CA ALA A 652 -2.52 4.21 -27.97
C ALA A 652 -2.07 4.22 -26.50
N ARG A 653 -1.83 3.01 -25.96
CA ARG A 653 -1.30 2.61 -24.64
C ARG A 653 -1.20 3.71 -23.54
N PRO A 654 -1.84 3.52 -22.37
CA PRO A 654 -1.80 4.49 -21.28
C PRO A 654 -0.36 4.83 -20.85
N ALA A 655 -0.16 6.02 -20.28
CA ALA A 655 1.13 6.49 -19.73
C ALA A 655 1.63 5.67 -18.52
N TYR A 656 1.07 4.50 -18.28
CA TYR A 656 1.26 3.67 -17.10
C TYR A 656 1.71 2.27 -17.49
N ASP A 657 2.50 1.67 -16.59
CA ASP A 657 3.23 0.44 -16.82
C ASP A 657 2.60 -0.75 -16.07
N VAL A 658 1.89 -0.48 -14.97
CA VAL A 658 1.35 -1.50 -14.05
C VAL A 658 -0.09 -1.13 -13.66
N LEU A 659 -0.96 -2.12 -13.50
CA LEU A 659 -2.29 -1.92 -12.89
C LEU A 659 -2.22 -2.29 -11.39
N GLU A 660 -2.53 -1.35 -10.52
CA GLU A 660 -2.65 -1.58 -9.07
C GLU A 660 -4.12 -1.67 -8.67
N LEU A 661 -4.46 -2.66 -7.83
CA LEU A 661 -5.82 -2.89 -7.34
C LEU A 661 -5.86 -2.76 -5.81
N TYR A 662 -6.83 -2.00 -5.31
CA TYR A 662 -7.02 -1.82 -3.88
C TYR A 662 -8.25 -2.58 -3.36
N ALA A 663 -8.10 -3.25 -2.22
CA ALA A 663 -9.20 -3.95 -1.53
C ALA A 663 -10.41 -3.04 -1.22
N GLY A 664 -10.14 -1.74 -1.10
CA GLY A 664 -11.12 -0.68 -0.91
C GLY A 664 -11.98 -0.37 -2.14
N GLU A 665 -11.79 -1.06 -3.27
CA GLU A 665 -12.43 -0.73 -4.55
C GLU A 665 -13.01 -1.99 -5.25
N PRO A 666 -13.96 -2.71 -4.63
CA PRO A 666 -14.49 -4.00 -5.05
C PRO A 666 -15.15 -3.98 -6.45
N GLU A 667 -15.83 -2.90 -6.83
CA GLU A 667 -16.37 -2.69 -8.19
C GLU A 667 -15.28 -2.69 -9.27
N ARG A 668 -14.02 -2.53 -8.89
CA ARG A 668 -12.87 -2.55 -9.79
C ARG A 668 -12.30 -3.94 -10.02
N PHE A 669 -12.66 -4.93 -9.20
CA PHE A 669 -12.39 -6.35 -9.46
C PHE A 669 -13.39 -6.92 -10.48
N SER A 670 -13.42 -6.31 -11.66
CA SER A 670 -14.32 -6.71 -12.74
C SER A 670 -13.56 -7.42 -13.86
N GLY A 671 -14.15 -8.49 -14.38
CA GLY A 671 -13.61 -9.21 -15.54
C GLY A 671 -13.21 -8.30 -16.73
N PRO A 672 -13.96 -7.23 -17.08
CA PRO A 672 -13.56 -6.30 -18.14
C PRO A 672 -12.24 -5.57 -17.90
N LEU A 673 -12.01 -4.98 -16.72
CA LEU A 673 -10.78 -4.22 -16.43
C LEU A 673 -9.54 -5.10 -16.52
N LEU A 674 -9.63 -6.30 -15.94
CA LEU A 674 -8.56 -7.27 -15.93
C LEU A 674 -8.28 -7.85 -17.32
N ARG A 675 -9.32 -8.02 -18.16
CA ARG A 675 -9.14 -8.36 -19.57
C ARG A 675 -8.40 -7.26 -20.33
N GLU A 676 -8.71 -6.00 -20.07
CA GLU A 676 -8.03 -4.86 -20.70
C GLU A 676 -6.55 -4.80 -20.30
N ALA A 677 -6.23 -4.92 -19.00
CA ALA A 677 -4.85 -4.99 -18.54
C ALA A 677 -4.06 -6.11 -19.23
N LYS A 678 -4.70 -7.27 -19.42
CA LYS A 678 -4.12 -8.40 -20.17
C LYS A 678 -3.92 -8.08 -21.66
N ILE A 679 -4.88 -7.43 -22.32
CA ILE A 679 -4.75 -6.98 -23.73
C ILE A 679 -3.56 -6.02 -23.90
N LEU A 680 -3.38 -5.12 -22.93
CA LEU A 680 -2.29 -4.14 -22.92
C LEU A 680 -0.95 -4.72 -22.42
N GLY A 681 -0.95 -5.96 -21.95
CA GLY A 681 0.23 -6.63 -21.40
C GLY A 681 0.75 -6.02 -20.09
N LEU A 682 -0.13 -5.36 -19.32
CA LEU A 682 0.23 -4.75 -18.04
C LEU A 682 0.25 -5.83 -16.94
N PRO A 683 1.30 -5.92 -16.11
CA PRO A 683 1.23 -6.67 -14.86
C PRO A 683 0.18 -6.07 -13.93
N VAL A 684 -0.48 -6.94 -13.16
CA VAL A 684 -1.52 -6.55 -12.20
C VAL A 684 -1.08 -6.89 -10.79
N PHE A 685 -1.12 -5.92 -9.89
CA PHE A 685 -0.79 -6.09 -8.48
C PHE A 685 -1.95 -5.68 -7.58
N SER A 686 -1.92 -6.08 -6.31
CA SER A 686 -2.94 -5.69 -5.33
C SER A 686 -2.42 -5.64 -3.90
N ASP A 687 -3.00 -4.75 -3.09
CA ASP A 687 -2.74 -4.62 -1.64
C ASP A 687 -3.45 -5.65 -0.75
N SER A 688 -4.29 -6.51 -1.34
CA SER A 688 -4.94 -7.63 -0.66
C SER A 688 -5.01 -8.85 -1.57
N LEU A 689 -4.88 -10.02 -0.97
CA LEU A 689 -4.91 -11.27 -1.72
C LEU A 689 -6.34 -11.60 -2.16
N PHE A 690 -7.35 -11.26 -1.37
CA PHE A 690 -8.74 -11.55 -1.66
C PHE A 690 -9.58 -10.28 -1.82
N PRO A 691 -10.29 -10.12 -2.95
CA PRO A 691 -10.60 -11.15 -3.95
C PRO A 691 -9.58 -11.26 -5.10
N ALA A 692 -8.49 -10.48 -5.07
CA ALA A 692 -7.57 -10.27 -6.20
C ALA A 692 -7.01 -11.55 -6.84
N VAL A 693 -6.61 -12.53 -6.03
CA VAL A 693 -5.95 -13.76 -6.49
C VAL A 693 -6.77 -14.57 -7.47
N ARG A 694 -8.11 -14.50 -7.39
CA ARG A 694 -9.02 -15.22 -8.29
C ARG A 694 -9.00 -14.68 -9.71
N PHE A 695 -8.40 -13.51 -9.92
CA PHE A 695 -8.27 -12.88 -11.22
C PHE A 695 -6.91 -13.12 -11.88
N GLY A 696 -6.01 -13.82 -11.18
CA GLY A 696 -4.66 -14.12 -11.65
C GLY A 696 -3.74 -12.90 -11.62
N ILE A 697 -3.66 -12.23 -10.46
CA ILE A 697 -2.71 -11.13 -10.23
C ILE A 697 -1.25 -11.62 -10.25
N ASN A 698 -0.37 -10.75 -10.72
CA ASN A 698 1.07 -10.99 -10.82
C ASN A 698 1.77 -10.83 -9.47
N GLY A 699 1.34 -9.90 -8.63
CA GLY A 699 1.89 -9.76 -7.28
C GLY A 699 0.91 -9.25 -6.24
N LEU A 700 1.17 -9.63 -5.00
CA LEU A 700 0.55 -9.17 -3.78
C LEU A 700 1.52 -8.19 -3.10
N GLU A 701 1.05 -7.00 -2.78
CA GLU A 701 1.76 -6.06 -1.94
C GLU A 701 1.57 -6.42 -0.47
N HIS A 702 2.67 -6.38 0.26
CA HIS A 702 2.75 -6.74 1.66
C HIS A 702 2.34 -8.22 1.91
N ILE A 703 2.22 -8.59 3.17
CA ILE A 703 1.52 -9.82 3.58
C ILE A 703 0.28 -9.35 4.34
N GLY A 704 -0.79 -9.07 3.60
CA GLY A 704 -2.00 -8.45 4.13
C GLY A 704 -1.91 -6.94 4.30
N SER A 705 -3.05 -6.28 4.19
CA SER A 705 -3.15 -4.82 4.25
C SER A 705 -2.68 -4.25 5.60
N ARG A 706 -2.14 -3.02 5.60
CA ARG A 706 -1.78 -2.29 6.84
C ARG A 706 -3.00 -1.89 7.67
N THR A 707 -4.16 -1.76 7.04
CA THR A 707 -5.39 -1.21 7.65
C THR A 707 -6.35 -2.29 8.14
N GLU A 708 -6.20 -3.55 7.68
CA GLU A 708 -7.05 -4.69 8.07
C GLU A 708 -6.39 -5.49 9.21
N GLN A 709 -6.52 -5.06 10.47
CA GLN A 709 -5.86 -5.75 11.60
C GLN A 709 -6.73 -6.80 12.34
N ALA A 710 -8.04 -6.62 12.47
CA ALA A 710 -8.89 -7.58 13.18
C ALA A 710 -9.50 -8.64 12.24
N ASP A 711 -9.90 -8.22 11.04
CA ASP A 711 -10.61 -9.05 10.05
C ASP A 711 -9.76 -9.33 8.80
N GLY A 712 -8.43 -9.20 8.86
CA GLY A 712 -7.55 -9.56 7.73
C GLY A 712 -7.68 -11.06 7.39
N LEU A 713 -7.48 -11.42 6.12
CA LEU A 713 -7.49 -12.83 5.66
C LEU A 713 -6.07 -13.40 5.55
N GLU A 714 -5.06 -12.54 5.45
CA GLU A 714 -3.70 -12.93 5.12
C GLU A 714 -2.81 -13.09 6.37
N ARG A 715 -3.24 -12.57 7.52
CA ARG A 715 -2.52 -12.61 8.80
C ARG A 715 -3.45 -12.75 10.00
N SER A 716 -2.96 -13.40 11.04
CA SER A 716 -3.56 -13.39 12.39
C SER A 716 -3.20 -12.11 13.17
N LEU A 717 -3.80 -11.96 14.36
CA LEU A 717 -3.48 -10.88 15.31
C LEU A 717 -2.00 -10.83 15.73
N LEU A 718 -1.26 -11.95 15.56
CA LEU A 718 0.17 -12.06 15.86
C LEU A 718 1.05 -11.94 14.60
N ASP A 719 0.50 -11.48 13.47
CA ASP A 719 1.17 -11.38 12.17
C ASP A 719 1.67 -12.74 11.61
N LYS A 720 1.02 -13.83 11.98
CA LYS A 720 1.31 -15.16 11.41
C LYS A 720 0.40 -15.45 10.22
N THR A 721 0.93 -16.19 9.26
CA THR A 721 0.22 -16.65 8.06
C THR A 721 0.33 -18.17 7.97
N TYR A 722 -0.77 -18.84 7.63
CA TYR A 722 -0.86 -20.30 7.59
C TYR A 722 -1.02 -20.83 6.16
N GLN A 723 -1.29 -22.13 6.03
CA GLN A 723 -1.22 -22.86 4.78
C GLN A 723 -2.15 -22.31 3.69
N ASP A 724 -3.35 -21.87 4.02
CA ASP A 724 -4.32 -21.32 3.05
C ASP A 724 -3.68 -20.27 2.14
N VAL A 725 -3.06 -19.26 2.74
CA VAL A 725 -2.42 -18.16 2.01
C VAL A 725 -1.19 -18.65 1.26
N LEU A 726 -0.33 -19.47 1.90
CA LEU A 726 0.90 -19.98 1.28
C LEU A 726 0.60 -20.91 0.09
N SER A 727 -0.37 -21.80 0.23
CA SER A 727 -0.78 -22.74 -0.83
C SER A 727 -1.39 -22.00 -2.01
N ILE A 728 -2.16 -20.95 -1.75
CA ILE A 728 -2.76 -20.14 -2.81
C ILE A 728 -1.68 -19.38 -3.57
N LEU A 729 -0.77 -18.69 -2.88
CA LEU A 729 0.33 -17.95 -3.50
C LEU A 729 1.27 -18.84 -4.32
N THR A 730 1.60 -20.03 -3.79
CA THR A 730 2.46 -21.01 -4.50
C THR A 730 1.77 -21.57 -5.74
N GLN A 731 0.49 -21.93 -5.63
CA GLN A 731 -0.28 -22.50 -6.73
C GLN A 731 -0.53 -21.47 -7.85
N THR A 732 -0.88 -20.23 -7.51
CA THR A 732 -1.11 -19.18 -8.52
C THR A 732 0.18 -18.61 -9.10
N ARG A 733 1.31 -18.83 -8.41
CA ARG A 733 2.61 -18.20 -8.71
C ARG A 733 2.54 -16.67 -8.65
N THR A 734 1.64 -16.13 -7.84
CA THR A 734 1.59 -14.71 -7.50
C THR A 734 2.82 -14.39 -6.64
N ALA A 735 3.57 -13.36 -7.04
CA ALA A 735 4.72 -12.91 -6.25
C ALA A 735 4.27 -12.13 -5.02
N VAL A 736 5.01 -12.20 -3.93
CA VAL A 736 4.78 -11.36 -2.75
C VAL A 736 5.89 -10.34 -2.62
N THR A 737 5.53 -9.06 -2.50
CA THR A 737 6.45 -7.99 -2.10
C THR A 737 6.23 -7.69 -0.61
N PRO A 738 7.00 -8.27 0.33
CA PRO A 738 6.59 -8.29 1.73
C PRO A 738 6.77 -6.95 2.44
N THR A 739 7.70 -6.08 1.99
CA THR A 739 7.96 -4.75 2.56
C THR A 739 8.25 -4.78 4.06
N LEU A 740 8.98 -5.81 4.51
CA LEU A 740 9.32 -6.04 5.92
C LEU A 740 9.96 -4.80 6.56
N ALA A 741 10.76 -4.05 5.80
CA ALA A 741 11.38 -2.80 6.23
C ALA A 741 10.33 -1.80 6.76
N ALA A 742 9.23 -1.61 6.04
CA ALA A 742 8.18 -0.68 6.41
C ALA A 742 7.19 -1.23 7.45
N PHE A 743 7.13 -2.55 7.64
CA PHE A 743 6.43 -3.19 8.77
C PHE A 743 7.30 -3.22 10.05
N GLY A 744 8.05 -2.14 10.31
CA GLY A 744 8.88 -1.96 11.49
C GLY A 744 10.29 -2.56 11.40
N GLY A 745 10.62 -3.24 10.30
CA GLY A 745 11.93 -3.84 10.10
C GLY A 745 13.06 -2.81 10.06
N PHE A 746 12.88 -1.68 9.38
CA PHE A 746 13.89 -0.61 9.33
C PHE A 746 14.13 -0.01 10.72
N SER A 747 13.06 0.35 11.43
CA SER A 747 13.19 0.97 12.76
C SER A 747 13.82 0.01 13.77
N ARG A 748 13.54 -1.30 13.68
CA ARG A 748 14.26 -2.32 14.45
C ARG A 748 15.76 -2.33 14.12
N LEU A 749 16.10 -2.41 12.84
CA LEU A 749 17.50 -2.42 12.39
C LEU A 749 18.25 -1.14 12.81
N ALA A 750 17.64 0.03 12.67
CA ALA A 750 18.21 1.31 13.09
C ALA A 750 18.37 1.44 14.61
N ALA A 751 17.46 0.86 15.40
CA ALA A 751 17.59 0.82 16.85
C ALA A 751 18.70 -0.15 17.32
N GLU A 752 18.91 -1.26 16.60
CA GLU A 752 19.83 -2.33 17.00
C GLU A 752 21.25 -2.17 16.42
N GLN A 753 21.42 -1.48 15.28
CA GLN A 753 22.68 -1.45 14.53
C GLN A 753 22.95 -0.05 13.94
N ARG A 754 24.09 0.55 14.30
CA ARG A 754 24.53 1.86 13.80
C ARG A 754 24.66 1.96 12.28
N LEU A 755 24.87 0.83 11.60
CA LEU A 755 24.93 0.77 10.13
C LEU A 755 23.72 1.45 9.49
N TRP A 756 22.53 1.38 10.09
CA TRP A 756 21.31 1.93 9.52
C TRP A 756 20.97 3.32 10.04
N SER A 757 21.35 3.66 11.28
CA SER A 757 21.08 4.99 11.85
C SER A 757 22.06 6.07 11.34
N ASP A 758 23.27 5.66 10.99
CA ASP A 758 24.41 6.54 10.72
C ASP A 758 25.00 6.32 9.31
N GLU A 759 24.26 5.70 8.39
CA GLU A 759 24.71 5.53 7.00
C GLU A 759 24.97 6.92 6.37
N SER A 760 26.13 7.10 5.72
CA SER A 760 26.61 8.41 5.32
C SER A 760 25.67 9.15 4.35
N ALA A 761 25.25 8.50 3.26
CA ALA A 761 24.33 9.10 2.30
C ALA A 761 22.96 9.38 2.93
N TYR A 762 22.49 8.49 3.80
CA TYR A 762 21.27 8.72 4.59
C TYR A 762 21.37 9.97 5.48
N THR A 763 22.46 10.15 6.20
CA THR A 763 22.66 11.32 7.06
C THR A 763 22.94 12.62 6.31
N GLU A 764 23.48 12.53 5.09
CA GLU A 764 23.79 13.67 4.23
C GLU A 764 22.55 14.20 3.50
N PHE A 765 21.67 13.30 3.03
CA PHE A 765 20.48 13.68 2.26
C PHE A 765 19.30 14.12 3.12
N PHE A 766 19.17 13.56 4.32
CA PHE A 766 17.97 13.73 5.15
C PHE A 766 18.26 14.49 6.43
N GLN A 767 17.41 15.48 6.68
CA GLN A 767 17.43 16.33 7.86
C GLN A 767 17.16 15.50 9.12
N ALA A 768 17.60 16.00 10.27
CA ALA A 768 17.44 15.28 11.55
C ALA A 768 15.97 14.96 11.88
N TYR A 769 15.02 15.82 11.50
CA TYR A 769 13.60 15.61 11.76
C TYR A 769 13.00 14.49 10.90
N GLU A 770 13.42 14.39 9.64
CA GLU A 770 13.03 13.32 8.71
C GLU A 770 13.53 11.97 9.24
N ARG A 771 14.81 11.92 9.64
CA ARG A 771 15.46 10.72 10.19
C ARG A 771 14.82 10.27 11.51
N SER A 772 14.46 11.22 12.38
CA SER A 772 13.80 10.94 13.65
C SER A 772 12.46 10.23 13.44
N GLY A 773 11.69 10.59 12.41
CA GLY A 773 10.43 9.93 12.07
C GLY A 773 10.61 8.43 11.79
N TRP A 774 11.59 8.06 10.96
CA TRP A 774 11.88 6.65 10.63
C TRP A 774 12.47 5.86 11.79
N GLN A 775 13.22 6.52 12.69
CA GLN A 775 13.88 5.87 13.83
C GLN A 775 12.97 5.75 15.07
N ALA A 776 11.94 6.59 15.20
CA ALA A 776 11.07 6.63 16.37
C ALA A 776 10.04 5.49 16.45
N ALA A 777 9.76 4.79 15.35
CA ALA A 777 8.73 3.75 15.32
C ALA A 777 9.18 2.51 16.12
N ARG A 778 8.69 2.39 17.35
CA ARG A 778 8.85 1.18 18.16
C ARG A 778 7.87 0.11 17.71
N VAL A 779 8.35 -0.83 16.91
CA VAL A 779 7.61 -2.05 16.57
C VAL A 779 8.13 -3.20 17.43
N ALA A 780 7.22 -4.05 17.91
CA ALA A 780 7.61 -5.26 18.62
C ALA A 780 8.44 -6.16 17.68
N ARG A 781 9.71 -6.39 18.03
CA ARG A 781 10.67 -7.20 17.27
C ARG A 781 10.08 -8.50 16.73
N GLU A 782 9.28 -9.17 17.55
CA GLU A 782 8.65 -10.46 17.22
C GLU A 782 7.64 -10.37 16.07
N ARG A 783 6.99 -9.22 15.83
CA ARG A 783 6.12 -9.03 14.66
C ARG A 783 6.91 -9.12 13.36
N VAL A 784 8.08 -8.47 13.32
CA VAL A 784 8.99 -8.53 12.16
C VAL A 784 9.48 -9.97 11.95
N LEU A 785 9.81 -10.67 13.04
CA LEU A 785 10.26 -12.07 12.99
C LEU A 785 9.15 -13.01 12.46
N ASN A 786 7.90 -12.84 12.87
CA ASN A 786 6.78 -13.63 12.36
C ASN A 786 6.58 -13.42 10.85
N LEU A 787 6.65 -12.17 10.37
CA LEU A 787 6.58 -11.87 8.93
C LEU A 787 7.77 -12.46 8.16
N GLN A 788 8.99 -12.38 8.70
CA GLN A 788 10.18 -13.03 8.14
C GLN A 788 10.00 -14.55 8.02
N GLN A 789 9.43 -15.19 9.06
CA GLN A 789 9.14 -16.62 9.04
C GLN A 789 8.11 -16.98 7.97
N THR A 790 7.07 -16.16 7.76
CA THR A 790 6.11 -16.33 6.67
C THR A 790 6.80 -16.28 5.32
N VAL A 791 7.62 -15.26 5.06
CA VAL A 791 8.36 -15.12 3.78
C VAL A 791 9.27 -16.32 3.57
N ALA A 792 10.02 -16.74 4.59
CA ALA A 792 10.89 -17.90 4.50
C ALA A 792 10.12 -19.20 4.25
N ALA A 793 8.94 -19.37 4.86
CA ALA A 793 8.07 -20.50 4.61
C ALA A 793 7.53 -20.51 3.18
N LEU A 794 7.10 -19.34 2.66
CA LEU A 794 6.64 -19.19 1.28
C LEU A 794 7.73 -19.57 0.29
N VAL A 795 8.95 -19.05 0.46
CA VAL A 795 10.08 -19.37 -0.43
C VAL A 795 10.42 -20.87 -0.37
N ARG A 796 10.46 -21.48 0.81
CA ARG A 796 10.69 -22.93 0.95
C ARG A 796 9.61 -23.77 0.28
N ALA A 797 8.38 -23.28 0.24
CA ALA A 797 7.26 -23.92 -0.47
C ALA A 797 7.29 -23.69 -2.00
N GLY A 798 8.30 -22.99 -2.53
CA GLY A 798 8.43 -22.68 -3.96
C GLY A 798 7.66 -21.43 -4.41
N GLY A 799 7.21 -20.61 -3.45
CA GLY A 799 6.52 -19.35 -3.73
C GLY A 799 7.47 -18.28 -4.28
N ARG A 800 6.89 -17.29 -4.97
CA ARG A 800 7.64 -16.17 -5.55
C ARG A 800 7.64 -14.98 -4.61
N VAL A 801 8.79 -14.35 -4.45
CA VAL A 801 8.98 -13.16 -3.62
C VAL A 801 9.75 -12.13 -4.42
N THR A 802 9.48 -10.85 -4.18
CA THR A 802 10.21 -9.71 -4.72
C THR A 802 10.58 -8.75 -3.58
N ALA A 803 11.61 -7.93 -3.77
CA ALA A 803 12.01 -6.93 -2.77
C ALA A 803 11.42 -5.55 -3.09
N GLY A 804 10.81 -4.92 -2.10
CA GLY A 804 10.31 -3.55 -2.17
C GLY A 804 10.37 -2.90 -0.80
N SER A 805 10.66 -1.60 -0.75
CA SER A 805 10.90 -0.90 0.51
C SER A 805 9.65 -0.28 1.14
N ASP A 806 8.72 0.14 0.29
CA ASP A 806 7.56 0.97 0.64
C ASP A 806 7.96 2.34 1.23
N ALA A 807 9.05 2.91 0.70
CA ALA A 807 9.39 4.30 0.96
C ALA A 807 8.21 5.23 0.56
N PRO A 808 7.93 6.33 1.29
CA PRO A 808 8.71 6.90 2.37
C PRO A 808 8.31 6.39 3.76
N ALA A 809 7.59 5.27 3.91
CA ALA A 809 7.39 4.67 5.24
C ALA A 809 8.75 4.29 5.88
N VAL A 810 9.76 4.08 5.04
CA VAL A 810 11.18 3.95 5.34
C VAL A 810 11.99 4.91 4.46
N PRO A 811 13.29 5.15 4.76
CA PRO A 811 14.09 6.04 3.94
C PRO A 811 14.23 5.57 2.49
N TYR A 812 14.16 6.50 1.55
CA TYR A 812 14.43 6.24 0.14
C TYR A 812 15.82 5.65 -0.06
N GLY A 813 15.90 4.58 -0.84
CA GLY A 813 17.10 3.81 -1.12
C GLY A 813 17.53 2.87 0.01
N LEU A 814 17.85 3.41 1.18
CA LEU A 814 18.31 2.61 2.33
C LEU A 814 17.26 1.57 2.77
N GLY A 815 15.97 1.89 2.63
CA GLY A 815 14.87 0.98 2.92
C GLY A 815 14.92 -0.33 2.13
N LEU A 816 15.35 -0.31 0.85
CA LEU A 816 15.49 -1.53 0.06
C LEU A 816 16.64 -2.40 0.58
N HIS A 817 17.77 -1.80 0.95
CA HIS A 817 18.87 -2.56 1.55
C HIS A 817 18.47 -3.15 2.91
N ALA A 818 17.64 -2.45 3.69
CA ALA A 818 17.07 -2.98 4.92
C ALA A 818 16.17 -4.19 4.61
N GLU A 819 15.35 -4.13 3.56
CA GLU A 819 14.56 -5.27 3.09
C GLU A 819 15.45 -6.48 2.76
N LEU A 820 16.54 -6.28 2.02
CA LEU A 820 17.49 -7.36 1.70
C LEU A 820 18.13 -7.96 2.98
N ALA A 821 18.49 -7.11 3.94
CA ALA A 821 19.05 -7.58 5.21
C ALA A 821 18.04 -8.41 6.01
N LEU A 822 16.78 -7.98 6.06
CA LEU A 822 15.69 -8.72 6.74
C LEU A 822 15.41 -10.05 6.06
N LEU A 823 15.41 -10.10 4.73
CA LEU A 823 15.22 -11.34 3.97
C LEU A 823 16.38 -12.33 4.20
N SER A 824 17.61 -11.84 4.29
CA SER A 824 18.79 -12.65 4.66
C SER A 824 18.73 -13.14 6.11
N GLU A 825 18.34 -12.27 7.06
CA GLU A 825 18.14 -12.64 8.48
C GLU A 825 17.03 -13.69 8.65
N ALA A 826 16.06 -13.75 7.74
CA ALA A 826 15.05 -14.80 7.68
C ALA A 826 15.59 -16.18 7.23
N GLY A 827 16.88 -16.27 6.87
CA GLY A 827 17.56 -17.49 6.48
C GLY A 827 17.57 -17.75 4.96
N LEU A 828 17.19 -16.77 4.14
CA LEU A 828 17.31 -16.90 2.68
C LEU A 828 18.77 -16.75 2.24
N PRO A 829 19.28 -17.61 1.33
CA PRO A 829 20.62 -17.46 0.77
C PRO A 829 20.79 -16.09 0.09
N ASN A 830 21.94 -15.45 0.29
CA ASN A 830 22.18 -14.09 -0.22
C ASN A 830 22.11 -13.99 -1.76
N ASP A 831 22.47 -15.05 -2.50
CA ASP A 831 22.30 -15.06 -3.96
C ASP A 831 20.83 -15.02 -4.35
N GLN A 832 19.96 -15.69 -3.58
CA GLN A 832 18.52 -15.61 -3.77
C GLN A 832 18.00 -14.22 -3.39
N VAL A 833 18.41 -13.68 -2.24
CA VAL A 833 18.00 -12.34 -1.78
C VAL A 833 18.34 -11.26 -2.83
N LEU A 834 19.52 -11.31 -3.44
CA LEU A 834 19.88 -10.39 -4.53
C LEU A 834 18.98 -10.55 -5.76
N ARG A 835 18.56 -11.78 -6.11
CA ARG A 835 17.62 -12.03 -7.22
C ARG A 835 16.24 -11.42 -6.97
N LEU A 836 15.79 -11.37 -5.71
CA LEU A 836 14.50 -10.76 -5.33
C LEU A 836 14.42 -9.26 -5.68
N ALA A 837 15.56 -8.56 -5.71
CA ALA A 837 15.69 -7.16 -6.13
C ALA A 837 16.29 -6.98 -7.54
N THR A 838 16.46 -8.05 -8.31
CA THR A 838 17.04 -7.97 -9.66
C THR A 838 16.23 -8.83 -10.63
N ALA A 839 16.61 -10.10 -10.84
CA ALA A 839 16.00 -10.98 -11.83
C ALA A 839 14.53 -11.27 -11.55
N ASP A 840 14.16 -11.54 -10.30
CA ASP A 840 12.79 -11.89 -9.94
C ASP A 840 11.87 -10.66 -9.99
N ALA A 841 12.36 -9.49 -9.56
CA ALA A 841 11.63 -8.22 -9.72
C ALA A 841 11.39 -7.90 -11.20
N ALA A 842 12.41 -8.03 -12.05
CA ALA A 842 12.26 -7.83 -13.49
C ALA A 842 11.27 -8.82 -14.12
N LEU A 843 11.30 -10.10 -13.70
CA LEU A 843 10.40 -11.13 -14.20
C LEU A 843 8.93 -10.85 -13.89
N VAL A 844 8.63 -10.47 -12.64
CA VAL A 844 7.23 -10.20 -12.22
C VAL A 844 6.68 -8.95 -12.93
N LEU A 845 7.52 -7.98 -13.25
CA LEU A 845 7.16 -6.79 -14.03
C LEU A 845 7.10 -7.04 -15.55
N GLY A 846 7.60 -8.17 -16.06
CA GLY A 846 7.70 -8.41 -17.51
C GLY A 846 8.82 -7.61 -18.19
N LEU A 847 9.89 -7.31 -17.44
CA LEU A 847 11.10 -6.58 -17.84
C LEU A 847 12.31 -7.50 -18.04
N GLU A 848 12.16 -8.81 -17.92
CA GLU A 848 13.24 -9.79 -17.96
C GLU A 848 13.99 -9.86 -19.28
N ARG A 849 13.52 -9.19 -20.34
CA ARG A 849 14.24 -9.06 -21.61
C ARG A 849 15.27 -7.94 -21.61
N ASP A 850 15.08 -6.92 -20.78
CA ASP A 850 15.88 -5.70 -20.80
C ASP A 850 16.67 -5.50 -19.51
N LEU A 851 16.21 -6.05 -18.38
CA LEU A 851 16.73 -5.79 -17.03
C LEU A 851 16.85 -7.05 -16.17
N GLY A 852 17.33 -6.88 -14.93
CA GLY A 852 17.35 -7.88 -13.86
C GLY A 852 18.54 -8.85 -13.86
N THR A 853 19.25 -8.98 -14.98
CA THR A 853 20.44 -9.84 -15.10
C THR A 853 21.50 -9.16 -15.98
N LEU A 854 22.74 -9.65 -15.90
CA LEU A 854 23.84 -9.21 -16.77
C LEU A 854 23.99 -10.19 -17.93
N GLU A 855 23.34 -9.87 -19.04
CA GLU A 855 23.28 -10.70 -20.25
C GLU A 855 23.46 -9.84 -21.50
N VAL A 856 24.03 -10.44 -22.54
CA VAL A 856 24.22 -9.76 -23.83
C VAL A 856 22.87 -9.34 -24.42
N GLY A 857 22.79 -8.11 -24.89
CA GLY A 857 21.58 -7.49 -25.45
C GLY A 857 20.77 -6.65 -24.45
N LYS A 858 20.92 -6.91 -23.14
CA LYS A 858 20.23 -6.14 -22.09
C LYS A 858 20.79 -4.75 -21.91
N LEU A 859 20.02 -3.88 -21.25
CA LEU A 859 20.48 -2.56 -20.86
C LEU A 859 21.64 -2.70 -19.87
N ALA A 860 22.64 -1.82 -19.99
CA ALA A 860 23.77 -1.76 -19.08
C ALA A 860 23.34 -1.06 -17.79
N ASP A 861 22.62 -1.81 -16.94
CA ASP A 861 22.19 -1.40 -15.60
C ASP A 861 22.88 -2.30 -14.56
N PHE A 862 23.88 -1.79 -13.85
CA PHE A 862 24.64 -2.56 -12.86
C PHE A 862 25.28 -1.69 -11.77
N VAL A 863 25.61 -2.31 -10.65
CA VAL A 863 26.18 -1.66 -9.47
C VAL A 863 27.59 -2.20 -9.21
N VAL A 864 28.51 -1.31 -8.88
CA VAL A 864 29.91 -1.62 -8.55
C VAL A 864 30.10 -1.51 -7.04
N LEU A 865 30.54 -2.60 -6.42
CA LEU A 865 30.64 -2.74 -4.97
C LEU A 865 32.07 -3.07 -4.53
N SER A 866 32.57 -2.42 -3.47
CA SER A 866 33.79 -2.84 -2.77
C SER A 866 33.58 -4.03 -1.83
N GLY A 867 32.33 -4.41 -1.57
CA GLY A 867 31.94 -5.52 -0.69
C GLY A 867 31.72 -6.89 -1.37
N ASP A 868 31.40 -7.91 -0.55
CA ASP A 868 30.98 -9.25 -0.98
C ASP A 868 29.54 -9.56 -0.54
N PRO A 869 28.52 -9.17 -1.32
CA PRO A 869 27.12 -9.38 -0.92
C PRO A 869 26.70 -10.86 -0.87
N LEU A 870 27.39 -11.78 -1.58
CA LEU A 870 27.10 -13.22 -1.45
C LEU A 870 27.55 -13.77 -0.10
N ARG A 871 28.65 -13.25 0.46
CA ARG A 871 29.10 -13.59 1.81
C ARG A 871 28.32 -12.87 2.90
N ARG A 872 28.04 -11.58 2.73
CA ARG A 872 27.33 -10.75 3.71
C ARG A 872 26.42 -9.76 2.99
N ILE A 873 25.11 -9.94 3.04
CA ILE A 873 24.17 -9.14 2.23
C ILE A 873 24.30 -7.62 2.42
N THR A 874 24.66 -7.15 3.63
CA THR A 874 24.85 -5.72 3.93
C THR A 874 26.04 -5.11 3.20
N ASP A 875 26.95 -5.91 2.65
CA ASP A 875 28.01 -5.42 1.78
C ASP A 875 27.45 -4.87 0.44
N SER A 876 26.16 -5.07 0.14
CA SER A 876 25.44 -4.38 -0.94
C SER A 876 25.38 -2.85 -0.76
N LEU A 877 25.57 -2.32 0.46
CA LEU A 877 25.64 -0.88 0.75
C LEU A 877 27.00 -0.26 0.40
N ARG A 878 28.01 -1.07 0.10
CA ARG A 878 29.39 -0.62 -0.19
C ARG A 878 29.54 -0.27 -1.66
N ILE A 879 28.72 0.67 -2.12
CA ILE A 879 28.62 1.07 -3.52
C ILE A 879 29.70 2.10 -3.82
N GLU A 880 30.39 1.92 -4.94
CA GLU A 880 31.41 2.83 -5.47
C GLU A 880 30.89 3.57 -6.70
N ALA A 881 30.14 2.88 -7.55
CA ALA A 881 29.54 3.46 -8.75
C ALA A 881 28.28 2.71 -9.16
N VAL A 882 27.44 3.39 -9.93
CA VAL A 882 26.23 2.85 -10.54
C VAL A 882 26.24 3.13 -12.02
N VAL A 883 25.85 2.14 -12.80
CA VAL A 883 25.66 2.28 -14.24
C VAL A 883 24.17 2.19 -14.52
N LYS A 884 23.59 3.24 -15.13
CA LYS A 884 22.19 3.29 -15.58
C LYS A 884 22.18 3.60 -17.08
N GLY A 885 21.60 2.71 -17.89
CA GLY A 885 21.56 2.89 -19.34
C GLY A 885 22.95 3.08 -19.95
N GLY A 886 23.98 2.42 -19.37
CA GLY A 886 25.39 2.54 -19.76
C GLY A 886 26.10 3.81 -19.31
N VAL A 887 25.44 4.76 -18.63
CA VAL A 887 26.09 5.94 -18.05
C VAL A 887 26.72 5.56 -16.72
N TRP A 888 28.04 5.76 -16.57
CA TRP A 888 28.78 5.50 -15.35
C TRP A 888 28.69 6.70 -14.39
N LEU A 889 28.14 6.49 -13.21
CA LEU A 889 27.92 7.51 -12.18
C LEU A 889 28.67 7.10 -10.91
N GLU A 890 29.64 7.91 -10.47
CA GLU A 890 30.34 7.62 -9.22
C GLU A 890 29.47 7.98 -8.02
N ARG A 891 29.50 7.16 -6.97
CA ARG A 891 28.67 7.40 -5.78
C ARG A 891 28.96 8.75 -5.14
N GLN A 892 30.24 9.16 -5.11
CA GLN A 892 30.63 10.46 -4.56
C GLN A 892 29.98 11.63 -5.32
N GLN A 893 29.82 11.52 -6.63
CA GLN A 893 29.13 12.52 -7.45
C GLN A 893 27.63 12.52 -7.17
N LEU A 894 27.05 11.34 -6.94
CA LEU A 894 25.64 11.20 -6.60
C LEU A 894 25.34 11.77 -5.22
N THR A 895 26.24 11.68 -4.25
CA THR A 895 25.98 12.16 -2.88
C THR A 895 26.27 13.64 -2.67
N ALA A 896 27.18 14.22 -3.46
CA ALA A 896 27.47 15.65 -3.41
C ALA A 896 26.21 16.51 -3.63
N LYS A 897 26.10 17.62 -2.91
CA LYS A 897 25.08 18.64 -3.19
C LYS A 897 25.36 19.26 -4.57
N PRO A 898 24.32 19.48 -5.40
CA PRO A 898 24.48 20.08 -6.73
C PRO A 898 25.09 21.49 -6.73
#